data_AF-A0A059BV48-F1
#
_entry.id   AF-A0A059BV48-F1
#
_cell.length_a   1.000
_cell.length_b   1.000
_cell.length_c   1.000
_cell.angle_alpha   90.00
_cell.angle_beta   90.00
_cell.angle_gamma   90.00
#
_symmetry.space_group_name_H-M   'P 1'
#
loop_
_entity.id
_entity.type
_entity.pdbx_description
1 polymer ?
#
loop_
_entity_poly.entity_id
_entity_poly.type
_entity_poly.pdbx_seq_one_letter_code
_entity_poly.pdbx_strand_id
1 'polypeptide(L)'
;MVRFMDSSNPLSVRIEGFKLAQCLMLTEQGCSRVVSMFCEPLVEAIVSAMNEWKLKEGKGANDQIPLMIEACRLAMITRWPGKHHLYFWKKGIDKVLADILMPNFFGKYPSYHTYPLEEQIAIARENLIDNPVLVLRPYVWDILGWLAMRYAEDHDPKFSENKAHFDVLTVAACVAFEDIIGRGNQLCHDDVISTFRSESAARVVLMMISSSCYYISSKARSMLCEVLNPNGERYLKQLLYTLKSPSYGVNLGMPNLVHIVISLIGLTCFLALPHYQGFIVESSKTLLSYMMGRSSASFCIPRSNYALHLKSNLPGRACCFFHPEEWEGKDVILFHNLWGLSVSIHHSGSKSKCSIMAGLQTENVRTELVNKLLEICKDSSNCGARWFALYILTYFSYFGFPSELGVKIGKALNHEDNADIELILADGTSFCVHGVLLMVRCPSLLPPEQLFDGRTIDDSSSAANDSDNWRRKFRKEIRLSSHVNRLELEKLLEYVYSGYVQVEEDSVKKLKILARRCGLHHLSGLLSRRIPEWATEIPSFDLKPALRQGRHTFWDIILESKASELSWTCSICSLSVPHMHVHRIILWASCDYLQALLQSGMQESQSQILKVPVSWEALVKLVSWFYSSELPEPPSGCLWSNMGTKEKLHQLELYVELSWLADFWLLEYVQEACFRIVDNGLCSTRHLSVRILQMAANLSQWKLAEAAANHVAPSYRQLRQSGELDELDETLIEMVRVASVRLSQSRGE
;
A
#
# COMPACT_ATOMS: atom_id res chain seq x y z
N MET A 1 -27.06 7.52 12.63
CA MET A 1 -25.90 6.81 13.19
C MET A 1 -25.41 7.48 14.48
N VAL A 2 -24.68 8.61 14.44
CA VAL A 2 -24.10 9.25 15.67
C VAL A 2 -25.16 9.50 16.75
N ARG A 3 -26.36 9.95 16.39
CA ARG A 3 -27.48 10.13 17.34
C ARG A 3 -27.85 8.87 18.15
N PHE A 4 -27.59 7.67 17.63
CA PHE A 4 -27.86 6.41 18.34
C PHE A 4 -26.76 6.06 19.35
N MET A 5 -25.57 6.66 19.25
CA MET A 5 -24.46 6.46 20.19
C MET A 5 -24.58 7.33 21.45
N ASP A 6 -25.47 8.33 21.41
CA ASP A 6 -25.66 9.27 22.50
C ASP A 6 -26.07 8.57 23.79
N SER A 7 -25.56 9.07 24.91
CA SER A 7 -25.87 8.63 26.28
C SER A 7 -27.37 8.60 26.61
N SER A 8 -28.20 9.36 25.90
CA SER A 8 -29.66 9.37 26.05
C SER A 8 -30.33 8.07 25.58
N ASN A 9 -29.65 7.23 24.80
CA ASN A 9 -30.22 5.99 24.26
C ASN A 9 -29.98 4.79 25.18
N PRO A 10 -30.82 3.74 25.08
CA PRO A 10 -30.57 2.47 25.76
C PRO A 10 -29.20 1.86 25.36
N LEU A 11 -28.55 1.19 26.30
CA LEU A 11 -27.22 0.57 26.11
C LEU A 11 -27.15 -0.31 24.84
N SER A 12 -28.18 -1.13 24.59
CA SER A 12 -28.26 -1.98 23.41
C SER A 12 -28.27 -1.19 22.09
N VAL A 13 -29.02 -0.08 22.05
CA VAL A 13 -29.08 0.81 20.88
C VAL A 13 -27.73 1.47 20.63
N ARG A 14 -27.03 1.87 21.71
CA ARG A 14 -25.71 2.49 21.62
C ARG A 14 -24.68 1.49 21.08
N ILE A 15 -24.63 0.28 21.63
CA ILE A 15 -23.75 -0.80 21.16
C ILE A 15 -23.95 -1.05 19.65
N GLU A 16 -25.19 -1.17 19.19
CA GLU A 16 -25.47 -1.35 17.75
C GLU A 16 -25.12 -0.11 16.92
N GLY A 17 -25.28 1.10 17.48
CA GLY A 17 -24.81 2.35 16.88
C GLY A 17 -23.30 2.36 16.64
N PHE A 18 -22.50 1.89 17.61
CA PHE A 18 -21.05 1.73 17.49
C PHE A 18 -20.69 0.68 16.44
N LYS A 19 -21.31 -0.51 16.47
CA LYS A 19 -21.06 -1.57 15.47
C LYS A 19 -21.37 -1.12 14.05
N LEU A 20 -22.49 -0.41 13.84
CA LEU A 20 -22.85 0.14 12.53
C LEU A 20 -21.77 1.11 12.02
N ALA A 21 -21.25 1.96 12.89
CA ALA A 21 -20.19 2.90 12.51
C ALA A 21 -18.87 2.18 12.21
N GLN A 22 -18.54 1.13 12.97
CA GLN A 22 -17.39 0.27 12.67
C GLN A 22 -17.52 -0.28 11.23
N CYS A 23 -18.68 -0.80 10.83
CA CYS A 23 -18.94 -1.29 9.47
C CYS A 23 -18.68 -0.22 8.38
N LEU A 24 -19.12 1.01 8.63
CA LEU A 24 -18.99 2.11 7.66
C LEU A 24 -17.56 2.63 7.53
N MET A 25 -16.72 2.47 8.57
CA MET A 25 -15.35 3.00 8.64
C MET A 25 -14.28 1.91 8.68
N LEU A 26 -14.61 0.70 8.20
CA LEU A 26 -13.66 -0.41 8.12
C LEU A 26 -12.45 -0.06 7.24
N THR A 27 -12.69 0.65 6.13
CA THR A 27 -11.66 1.08 5.18
C THR A 27 -11.31 2.55 5.37
N GLU A 28 -10.12 2.94 4.91
CA GLU A 28 -9.70 4.34 4.89
C GLU A 28 -10.68 5.24 4.13
N GLN A 29 -11.16 4.81 2.95
CA GLN A 29 -12.13 5.57 2.17
C GLN A 29 -13.47 5.72 2.91
N GLY A 30 -13.94 4.66 3.57
CA GLY A 30 -15.16 4.70 4.39
C GLY A 30 -15.00 5.66 5.57
N CYS A 31 -13.87 5.57 6.29
CA CYS A 31 -13.52 6.47 7.36
C CYS A 31 -13.49 7.93 6.90
N SER A 32 -12.77 8.23 5.81
CA SER A 32 -12.67 9.57 5.23
C SER A 32 -14.04 10.16 4.88
N ARG A 33 -14.94 9.37 4.27
CA ARG A 33 -16.31 9.79 3.97
C ARG A 33 -17.09 10.15 5.24
N VAL A 34 -17.09 9.27 6.25
CA VAL A 34 -17.85 9.52 7.50
C VAL A 34 -17.27 10.69 8.29
N VAL A 35 -15.94 10.75 8.44
CA VAL A 35 -15.23 11.83 9.13
C VAL A 35 -15.44 13.17 8.44
N SER A 36 -15.49 13.22 7.10
CA SER A 36 -15.77 14.47 6.39
C SER A 36 -17.11 15.10 6.79
N MET A 37 -18.12 14.26 7.08
CA MET A 37 -19.49 14.69 7.44
C MET A 37 -19.70 14.88 8.95
N PHE A 38 -19.12 14.02 9.81
CA PHE A 38 -19.50 13.91 11.23
C PHE A 38 -18.33 13.88 12.22
N CYS A 39 -17.14 14.33 11.83
CA CYS A 39 -15.91 14.16 12.62
C CYS A 39 -16.05 14.47 14.13
N GLU A 40 -16.44 15.69 14.50
CA GLU A 40 -16.43 16.10 15.90
C GLU A 40 -17.50 15.36 16.73
N PRO A 41 -18.79 15.32 16.33
CA PRO A 41 -19.81 14.57 17.06
C PRO A 41 -19.48 13.07 17.20
N LEU A 42 -18.84 12.48 16.17
CA LEU A 42 -18.41 11.10 16.21
C LEU A 42 -17.32 10.87 17.26
N VAL A 43 -16.28 11.70 17.27
CA VAL A 43 -15.19 11.59 18.25
C VAL A 43 -15.68 11.84 19.67
N GLU A 44 -16.57 12.81 19.86
CA GLU A 44 -17.19 13.08 21.15
C GLU A 44 -17.99 11.88 21.68
N ALA A 45 -18.77 11.23 20.82
CA ALA A 45 -19.49 10.01 21.19
C ALA A 45 -18.54 8.87 21.58
N ILE A 46 -17.44 8.68 20.83
CA ILE A 46 -16.42 7.67 21.12
C ILE A 46 -15.77 7.93 22.48
N VAL A 47 -15.23 9.13 22.69
CA VAL A 47 -14.52 9.49 23.93
C VAL A 47 -15.46 9.42 25.14
N SER A 48 -16.70 9.86 24.99
CA SER A 48 -17.70 9.80 26.06
C SER A 48 -18.01 8.36 26.45
N ALA A 49 -18.28 7.47 25.47
CA ALA A 49 -18.56 6.06 25.74
C ALA A 49 -17.35 5.33 26.35
N MET A 50 -16.12 5.70 25.97
CA MET A 50 -14.91 5.18 26.60
C MET A 50 -14.74 5.65 28.06
N ASN A 51 -15.27 6.82 28.41
CA ASN A 51 -15.14 7.42 29.75
C ASN A 51 -16.28 7.02 30.73
N GLU A 52 -17.28 6.26 30.28
CA GLU A 52 -18.50 5.98 31.05
C GLU A 52 -18.32 5.03 32.24
N TRP A 53 -17.17 4.38 32.36
CA TRP A 53 -16.82 3.56 33.53
C TRP A 53 -16.88 4.35 34.86
N LYS A 54 -16.66 5.67 34.82
CA LYS A 54 -16.64 6.54 36.01
C LYS A 54 -18.02 6.83 36.61
N LEU A 55 -19.11 6.55 35.90
CA LEU A 55 -20.43 7.09 36.26
C LEU A 55 -21.27 6.21 37.20
N LYS A 56 -20.86 4.97 37.50
CA LYS A 56 -21.64 4.09 38.39
C LYS A 56 -20.73 3.18 39.25
N GLU A 57 -20.25 3.70 40.39
CA GLU A 57 -19.80 2.86 41.49
C GLU A 57 -21.02 2.10 42.08
N GLY A 58 -21.26 0.87 41.58
CA GLY A 58 -22.37 0.02 41.99
C GLY A 58 -22.46 -1.27 41.17
N LYS A 59 -23.39 -2.18 41.53
CA LYS A 59 -23.62 -3.52 40.95
C LYS A 59 -23.81 -3.62 39.42
N GLY A 60 -23.73 -2.51 38.67
CA GLY A 60 -23.89 -2.43 37.21
C GLY A 60 -22.63 -1.99 36.43
N ALA A 61 -21.45 -1.91 37.04
CA ALA A 61 -20.21 -1.53 36.34
C ALA A 61 -19.81 -2.54 35.24
N ASN A 62 -20.06 -3.84 35.46
CA ASN A 62 -19.77 -4.88 34.46
C ASN A 62 -20.64 -4.79 33.20
N ASP A 63 -21.83 -4.21 33.28
CA ASP A 63 -22.76 -4.12 32.15
C ASP A 63 -22.30 -3.11 31.08
N GLN A 64 -21.37 -2.21 31.42
CA GLN A 64 -20.85 -1.18 30.50
C GLN A 64 -19.62 -1.63 29.68
N ILE A 65 -18.95 -2.71 30.10
CA ILE A 65 -17.76 -3.25 29.41
C ILE A 65 -18.02 -3.51 27.91
N PRO A 66 -19.16 -4.10 27.49
CA PRO A 66 -19.44 -4.30 26.07
C PRO A 66 -19.46 -2.99 25.27
N LEU A 67 -20.07 -1.93 25.82
CA LEU A 67 -20.10 -0.61 25.17
C LEU A 67 -18.69 -0.03 25.02
N MET A 68 -17.88 -0.10 26.08
CA MET A 68 -16.50 0.37 26.03
C MET A 68 -15.66 -0.40 25.01
N ILE A 69 -15.85 -1.72 24.90
CA ILE A 69 -15.17 -2.53 23.87
C ILE A 69 -15.54 -2.02 22.48
N GLU A 70 -16.83 -1.80 22.19
CA GLU A 70 -17.25 -1.30 20.88
C GLU A 70 -16.81 0.15 20.61
N ALA A 71 -16.72 0.99 21.65
CA ALA A 71 -16.18 2.34 21.56
C ALA A 71 -14.66 2.32 21.28
N CYS A 72 -13.89 1.49 21.99
CA CYS A 72 -12.47 1.26 21.75
C CYS A 72 -12.19 0.70 20.36
N ARG A 73 -13.02 -0.25 19.87
CA ARG A 73 -12.94 -0.75 18.50
C ARG A 73 -13.19 0.35 17.48
N LEU A 74 -14.20 1.19 17.71
CA LEU A 74 -14.46 2.33 16.82
C LEU A 74 -13.32 3.36 16.88
N ALA A 75 -12.72 3.59 18.05
CA ALA A 75 -11.58 4.48 18.21
C ALA A 75 -10.34 4.04 17.41
N MET A 76 -10.26 2.79 16.96
CA MET A 76 -9.21 2.31 16.06
C MET A 76 -9.22 3.01 14.69
N ILE A 77 -10.24 3.81 14.35
CA ILE A 77 -10.17 4.73 13.20
C ILE A 77 -8.98 5.70 13.28
N THR A 78 -8.36 5.88 14.44
CA THR A 78 -7.09 6.60 14.60
C THR A 78 -5.95 6.02 13.75
N ARG A 79 -6.04 4.77 13.28
CA ARG A 79 -5.07 4.24 12.32
C ARG A 79 -5.13 4.91 10.94
N TRP A 80 -6.32 5.39 10.54
CA TRP A 80 -6.54 6.05 9.26
C TRP A 80 -6.18 7.54 9.34
N PRO A 81 -5.60 8.14 8.29
CA PRO A 81 -5.33 9.57 8.24
C PRO A 81 -6.64 10.38 8.28
N GLY A 82 -6.62 11.53 8.97
CA GLY A 82 -7.76 12.45 8.95
C GLY A 82 -7.77 13.47 10.09
N LYS A 83 -8.69 14.44 10.01
CA LYS A 83 -8.82 15.51 11.02
C LYS A 83 -9.30 15.02 12.40
N HIS A 84 -9.78 13.77 12.50
CA HIS A 84 -10.29 13.20 13.75
C HIS A 84 -9.22 13.05 14.84
N HIS A 85 -7.94 12.86 14.49
CA HIS A 85 -6.85 12.80 15.48
C HIS A 85 -6.81 14.04 16.37
N LEU A 86 -6.92 15.23 15.77
CA LEU A 86 -6.96 16.49 16.50
C LEU A 86 -8.16 16.56 17.46
N TYR A 87 -9.33 16.07 17.03
CA TYR A 87 -10.52 16.05 17.88
C TYR A 87 -10.39 15.06 19.05
N PHE A 88 -9.68 13.94 18.88
CA PHE A 88 -9.41 13.00 19.98
C PHE A 88 -8.60 13.70 21.08
N TRP A 89 -7.54 14.43 20.71
CA TRP A 89 -6.77 15.24 21.65
C TRP A 89 -7.62 16.34 22.30
N LYS A 90 -8.38 17.11 21.51
CA LYS A 90 -9.25 18.18 22.02
C LYS A 90 -10.33 17.70 23.01
N LYS A 91 -10.81 16.46 22.86
CA LYS A 91 -11.81 15.86 23.75
C LYS A 91 -11.17 15.12 24.95
N GLY A 92 -9.85 15.20 25.13
CA GLY A 92 -9.14 14.68 26.30
C GLY A 92 -8.99 13.15 26.31
N ILE A 93 -8.73 12.55 25.14
CA ILE A 93 -8.53 11.10 25.01
C ILE A 93 -7.41 10.58 25.93
N ASP A 94 -6.34 11.34 26.13
CA ASP A 94 -5.22 11.01 27.00
C ASP A 94 -5.65 10.71 28.44
N LYS A 95 -6.52 11.54 28.99
CA LYS A 95 -7.12 11.30 30.31
C LYS A 95 -7.92 9.99 30.33
N VAL A 96 -8.77 9.77 29.32
CA VAL A 96 -9.59 8.56 29.22
C VAL A 96 -8.74 7.30 29.11
N LEU A 97 -7.68 7.33 28.29
CA LEU A 97 -6.74 6.21 28.16
C LEU A 97 -5.99 5.95 29.48
N ALA A 98 -5.57 7.00 30.18
CA ALA A 98 -4.91 6.87 31.48
C ALA A 98 -5.85 6.27 32.52
N ASP A 99 -7.11 6.69 32.55
CA ASP A 99 -8.14 6.17 33.44
C ASP A 99 -8.48 4.69 33.18
N ILE A 100 -8.45 4.25 31.92
CA ILE A 100 -8.63 2.83 31.56
C ILE A 100 -7.42 1.99 32.01
N LEU A 101 -6.21 2.54 31.91
CA LEU A 101 -4.97 1.83 32.28
C LEU A 101 -4.72 1.80 33.78
N MET A 102 -5.05 2.88 34.48
CA MET A 102 -4.78 3.09 35.89
C MET A 102 -5.99 3.82 36.51
N PRO A 103 -7.06 3.09 36.87
CA PRO A 103 -8.27 3.70 37.41
C PRO A 103 -8.00 4.54 38.67
N ASN A 104 -8.59 5.74 38.72
CA ASN A 104 -8.47 6.69 39.85
C ASN A 104 -7.03 7.18 40.14
N PHE A 105 -6.11 7.09 39.16
CA PHE A 105 -4.70 7.46 39.34
C PHE A 105 -4.49 8.87 39.88
N PHE A 106 -5.02 9.89 39.20
CA PHE A 106 -4.88 11.29 39.63
C PHE A 106 -5.67 11.63 40.90
N GLY A 107 -6.65 10.79 41.28
CA GLY A 107 -7.32 10.90 42.58
C GLY A 107 -6.43 10.41 43.73
N LYS A 108 -5.63 9.36 43.50
CA LYS A 108 -4.66 8.83 44.46
C LYS A 108 -3.37 9.67 44.52
N TYR A 109 -2.93 10.20 43.39
CA TYR A 109 -1.66 10.91 43.23
C TYR A 109 -1.85 12.28 42.54
N PRO A 110 -2.52 13.25 43.20
CA PRO A 110 -2.81 14.56 42.60
C PRO A 110 -1.55 15.39 42.29
N SER A 111 -0.43 15.11 42.96
CA SER A 111 0.86 15.76 42.76
C SER A 111 1.87 14.86 42.03
N TYR A 112 1.40 13.95 41.16
CA TYR A 112 2.27 12.94 40.53
C TYR A 112 3.57 13.53 39.91
N HIS A 113 3.46 14.67 39.24
CA HIS A 113 4.58 15.31 38.55
C HIS A 113 5.64 15.93 39.47
N THR A 114 5.35 16.07 40.77
CA THR A 114 6.31 16.62 41.73
C THR A 114 7.18 15.55 42.39
N TYR A 115 6.81 14.27 42.26
CA TYR A 115 7.62 13.17 42.78
C TYR A 115 8.93 13.02 41.99
N PRO A 116 10.02 12.55 42.61
CA PRO A 116 11.21 12.10 41.91
C PRO A 116 10.87 11.07 40.82
N LEU A 117 11.68 11.01 39.77
CA LEU A 117 11.39 10.17 38.61
C LEU A 117 11.33 8.67 38.97
N GLU A 118 12.19 8.22 39.89
CA GLU A 118 12.23 6.84 40.37
C GLU A 118 10.90 6.46 41.06
N GLU A 119 10.34 7.38 41.83
CA GLU A 119 9.05 7.20 42.51
C GLU A 119 7.89 7.23 41.50
N GLN A 120 7.95 8.11 40.50
CA GLN A 120 6.99 8.12 39.38
C GLN A 120 6.96 6.78 38.66
N ILE A 121 8.12 6.19 38.37
CA ILE A 121 8.25 4.87 37.72
C ILE A 121 7.69 3.76 38.63
N ALA A 122 8.01 3.77 39.92
CA ALA A 122 7.53 2.78 40.88
C ALA A 122 5.99 2.81 41.01
N ILE A 123 5.41 4.00 41.16
CA ILE A 123 3.96 4.21 41.24
C ILE A 123 3.28 3.71 39.96
N ALA A 124 3.81 4.04 38.78
CA ALA A 124 3.25 3.57 37.51
C ALA A 124 3.30 2.05 37.39
N ARG A 125 4.40 1.41 37.84
CA ARG A 125 4.54 -0.05 37.84
C ARG A 125 3.49 -0.75 38.71
N GLU A 126 3.30 -0.28 39.93
CA GLU A 126 2.31 -0.85 40.86
C GLU A 126 0.88 -0.74 40.30
N ASN A 127 0.49 0.45 39.83
CA ASN A 127 -0.86 0.69 39.33
C ASN A 127 -1.16 -0.03 38.00
N LEU A 128 -0.14 -0.33 37.19
CA LEU A 128 -0.29 -1.16 35.98
C LEU A 128 -0.54 -2.63 36.30
N ILE A 129 -0.05 -3.15 37.42
CA ILE A 129 -0.30 -4.55 37.83
C ILE A 129 -1.76 -4.68 38.30
N ASP A 130 -2.22 -3.72 39.10
CA ASP A 130 -3.53 -3.75 39.76
C ASP A 130 -4.74 -3.44 38.87
N ASN A 131 -4.55 -3.22 37.57
CA ASN A 131 -5.67 -2.75 36.73
C ASN A 131 -6.71 -3.87 36.45
N PRO A 132 -8.00 -3.63 36.80
CA PRO A 132 -9.08 -4.62 36.72
C PRO A 132 -9.62 -4.88 35.31
N VAL A 133 -9.33 -4.05 34.31
CA VAL A 133 -9.87 -4.12 32.94
C VAL A 133 -8.81 -4.53 31.92
N LEU A 134 -8.19 -5.69 32.13
CA LEU A 134 -7.14 -6.26 31.27
C LEU A 134 -7.54 -6.38 29.79
N VAL A 135 -8.84 -6.55 29.51
CA VAL A 135 -9.36 -6.75 28.14
C VAL A 135 -9.24 -5.50 27.27
N LEU A 136 -9.23 -4.30 27.86
CA LEU A 136 -9.17 -3.04 27.11
C LEU A 136 -7.74 -2.56 26.82
N ARG A 137 -6.73 -3.07 27.57
CA ARG A 137 -5.34 -2.60 27.46
C ARG A 137 -4.79 -2.59 26.02
N PRO A 138 -4.99 -3.64 25.19
CA PRO A 138 -4.46 -3.63 23.83
C PRO A 138 -5.04 -2.52 22.95
N TYR A 139 -6.32 -2.18 23.12
CA TYR A 139 -6.93 -1.06 22.42
C TYR A 139 -6.31 0.26 22.85
N VAL A 140 -6.07 0.44 24.15
CA VAL A 140 -5.46 1.67 24.66
C VAL A 140 -4.08 1.89 24.05
N TRP A 141 -3.23 0.87 24.03
CA TRP A 141 -1.89 0.96 23.45
C TRP A 141 -1.92 1.26 21.96
N ASP A 142 -2.81 0.60 21.22
CA ASP A 142 -2.94 0.86 19.79
C ASP A 142 -3.45 2.29 19.52
N ILE A 143 -4.52 2.73 20.19
CA ILE A 143 -5.06 4.10 20.05
C ILE A 143 -3.97 5.14 20.37
N LEU A 144 -3.25 4.97 21.48
CA LEU A 144 -2.16 5.87 21.87
C LEU A 144 -1.05 5.89 20.82
N GLY A 145 -0.62 4.73 20.32
CA GLY A 145 0.43 4.63 19.30
C GLY A 145 0.02 5.33 18.00
N TRP A 146 -1.22 5.10 17.54
CA TRP A 146 -1.74 5.74 16.34
C TRP A 146 -1.83 7.26 16.46
N LEU A 147 -2.33 7.75 17.60
CA LEU A 147 -2.37 9.18 17.89
C LEU A 147 -0.98 9.79 17.98
N ALA A 148 0.00 9.08 18.57
CA ALA A 148 1.39 9.53 18.66
C ALA A 148 2.06 9.64 17.29
N MET A 149 1.81 8.71 16.37
CA MET A 149 2.40 8.77 15.01
C MET A 149 1.81 9.87 14.12
N ARG A 150 0.59 10.33 14.42
CA ARG A 150 -0.15 11.29 13.57
C ARG A 150 -0.23 12.70 14.17
N TYR A 151 0.44 12.95 15.29
CA TYR A 151 0.45 14.28 15.90
C TYR A 151 1.33 15.25 15.10
N ALA A 152 0.72 16.29 14.53
CA ALA A 152 1.43 17.41 13.92
C ALA A 152 1.59 18.54 14.96
N GLU A 153 2.83 18.95 15.24
CA GLU A 153 3.14 19.96 16.26
C GLU A 153 2.46 21.32 16.02
N ASP A 154 2.14 21.63 14.77
CA ASP A 154 1.67 22.96 14.34
C ASP A 154 0.20 23.29 14.69
N HIS A 155 -0.53 22.40 15.40
CA HIS A 155 -2.00 22.46 15.42
C HIS A 155 -2.75 22.42 16.76
N ASP A 156 -2.11 22.34 17.94
CA ASP A 156 -2.92 22.33 19.18
C ASP A 156 -2.33 23.06 20.42
N PRO A 157 -2.86 24.24 20.77
CA PRO A 157 -2.56 24.87 22.07
C PRO A 157 -3.12 24.08 23.27
N LYS A 158 -4.13 23.21 23.12
CA LYS A 158 -4.72 22.44 24.24
C LYS A 158 -3.90 21.22 24.68
N PHE A 159 -3.03 20.70 23.83
CA PHE A 159 -2.07 19.67 24.25
C PHE A 159 -1.19 20.18 25.40
N SER A 160 -0.96 21.51 25.46
CA SER A 160 -0.20 22.14 26.54
C SER A 160 -0.89 22.13 27.91
N GLU A 161 -2.23 22.09 27.96
CA GLU A 161 -3.01 22.11 29.21
C GLU A 161 -3.11 20.73 29.87
N ASN A 162 -2.98 19.63 29.10
CA ASN A 162 -3.16 18.25 29.58
C ASN A 162 -1.90 17.36 29.53
N LYS A 163 -0.70 17.93 29.32
CA LYS A 163 0.60 17.20 29.27
C LYS A 163 0.79 16.17 30.38
N ALA A 164 0.22 16.44 31.56
CA ALA A 164 0.21 15.57 32.72
C ALA A 164 -0.23 14.12 32.42
N HIS A 165 -1.38 13.95 31.76
CA HIS A 165 -1.94 12.62 31.49
C HIS A 165 -1.11 11.87 30.45
N PHE A 166 -0.64 12.57 29.42
CA PHE A 166 0.24 11.99 28.41
C PHE A 166 1.59 11.54 28.99
N ASP A 167 2.17 12.32 29.90
CA ASP A 167 3.42 11.96 30.57
C ASP A 167 3.26 10.68 31.40
N VAL A 168 2.15 10.54 32.13
CA VAL A 168 1.79 9.31 32.86
C VAL A 168 1.64 8.12 31.92
N LEU A 169 0.94 8.29 30.79
CA LEU A 169 0.82 7.24 29.75
C LEU A 169 2.18 6.83 29.19
N THR A 170 3.09 7.79 29.00
CA THR A 170 4.43 7.54 28.49
C THR A 170 5.26 6.72 29.48
N VAL A 171 5.21 7.07 30.77
CA VAL A 171 5.87 6.29 31.84
C VAL A 171 5.30 4.88 31.88
N ALA A 172 3.97 4.75 31.88
CA ALA A 172 3.28 3.47 31.92
C ALA A 172 3.66 2.56 30.74
N ALA A 173 3.71 3.11 29.52
CA ALA A 173 4.13 2.36 28.34
C ALA A 173 5.59 1.88 28.43
N CYS A 174 6.51 2.73 28.90
CA CYS A 174 7.92 2.36 29.07
C CYS A 174 8.12 1.28 30.14
N VAL A 175 7.38 1.37 31.26
CA VAL A 175 7.39 0.35 32.31
C VAL A 175 6.82 -0.98 31.81
N ALA A 176 5.71 -0.95 31.08
CA ALA A 176 5.14 -2.15 30.46
C ALA A 176 6.11 -2.78 29.46
N PHE A 177 6.80 -1.97 28.66
CA PHE A 177 7.83 -2.44 27.74
C PHE A 177 8.98 -3.13 28.47
N GLU A 178 9.52 -2.54 29.54
CA GLU A 178 10.62 -3.14 30.31
C GLU A 178 10.23 -4.46 30.96
N ASP A 179 9.03 -4.56 31.52
CA ASP A 179 8.49 -5.80 32.07
C ASP A 179 8.40 -6.91 31.01
N ILE A 180 7.92 -6.58 29.80
CA ILE A 180 7.83 -7.52 28.68
C ILE A 180 9.22 -8.00 28.24
N ILE A 181 10.15 -7.08 27.98
CA ILE A 181 11.49 -7.45 27.52
C ILE A 181 12.25 -8.22 28.63
N GLY A 182 12.03 -7.87 29.90
CA GLY A 182 12.64 -8.52 31.04
C GLY A 182 12.21 -9.98 31.24
N ARG A 183 10.96 -10.34 30.91
CA ARG A 183 10.50 -11.74 30.89
C ARG A 183 11.22 -12.57 29.80
N GLY A 184 11.52 -11.96 28.65
CA GLY A 184 12.19 -12.59 27.52
C GLY A 184 11.61 -13.97 27.18
N ASN A 185 12.42 -15.05 27.20
CA ASN A 185 11.98 -16.40 26.83
C ASN A 185 10.84 -16.96 27.70
N GLN A 186 10.60 -16.42 28.90
CA GLN A 186 9.47 -16.82 29.74
C GLN A 186 8.13 -16.44 29.09
N LEU A 187 8.10 -15.43 28.20
CA LEU A 187 6.89 -15.02 27.45
C LEU A 187 6.30 -16.13 26.57
N CYS A 188 7.12 -17.09 26.11
CA CYS A 188 6.65 -18.24 25.34
C CYS A 188 5.99 -19.31 26.22
N HIS A 189 6.21 -19.24 27.53
CA HIS A 189 5.67 -20.15 28.54
C HIS A 189 4.46 -19.56 29.29
N ASP A 190 4.22 -18.26 29.15
CA ASP A 190 3.04 -17.58 29.66
C ASP A 190 1.76 -17.95 28.86
N ASP A 191 0.58 -17.62 29.40
CA ASP A 191 -0.70 -17.82 28.70
C ASP A 191 -0.67 -17.14 27.33
N VAL A 192 -1.12 -17.84 26.29
CA VAL A 192 -1.12 -17.39 24.88
C VAL A 192 -1.77 -16.01 24.73
N ILE A 193 -2.82 -15.75 25.51
CA ILE A 193 -3.52 -14.46 25.51
C ILE A 193 -2.63 -13.34 26.06
N SER A 194 -1.81 -13.62 27.07
CA SER A 194 -0.89 -12.64 27.67
C SER A 194 0.25 -12.25 26.72
N THR A 195 0.81 -13.22 26.00
CA THR A 195 1.84 -12.98 24.97
C THR A 195 1.30 -12.09 23.85
N PHE A 196 0.06 -12.34 23.40
CA PHE A 196 -0.57 -11.54 22.35
C PHE A 196 -0.88 -10.10 22.79
N ARG A 197 -1.25 -9.89 24.06
CA ARG A 197 -1.46 -8.54 24.61
C ARG A 197 -0.15 -7.75 24.72
N SER A 198 0.95 -8.43 25.01
CA SER A 198 2.27 -7.83 25.20
C SER A 198 2.80 -7.13 23.94
N GLU A 199 2.45 -7.61 22.74
CA GLU A 199 2.87 -6.96 21.49
C GLU A 199 2.43 -5.50 21.40
N SER A 200 1.16 -5.21 21.71
CA SER A 200 0.61 -3.84 21.61
C SER A 200 1.32 -2.84 22.53
N ALA A 201 1.70 -3.29 23.74
CA ALA A 201 2.45 -2.49 24.71
C ALA A 201 3.89 -2.24 24.26
N ALA A 202 4.55 -3.22 23.64
CA ALA A 202 5.87 -3.01 23.07
C ALA A 202 5.82 -2.07 21.85
N ARG A 203 4.81 -2.26 20.98
CA ARG A 203 4.61 -1.49 19.75
C ARG A 203 4.35 -0.01 20.01
N VAL A 204 3.54 0.34 21.02
CA VAL A 204 3.25 1.75 21.33
C VAL A 204 4.52 2.53 21.70
N VAL A 205 5.48 1.92 22.41
CA VAL A 205 6.76 2.56 22.72
C VAL A 205 7.54 2.84 21.43
N LEU A 206 7.65 1.85 20.53
CA LEU A 206 8.31 2.03 19.24
C LEU A 206 7.68 3.14 18.39
N MET A 207 6.34 3.22 18.39
CA MET A 207 5.61 4.29 17.71
C MET A 207 5.91 5.65 18.36
N MET A 208 5.82 5.79 19.68
CA MET A 208 6.09 7.08 20.34
C MET A 208 7.52 7.58 20.12
N ILE A 209 8.55 6.73 20.25
CA ILE A 209 9.95 7.14 20.01
C ILE A 209 10.23 7.48 18.54
N SER A 210 9.38 7.00 17.62
CA SER A 210 9.46 7.24 16.17
C SER A 210 8.51 8.34 15.70
N SER A 211 7.77 8.97 16.61
CA SER A 211 6.85 10.07 16.29
C SER A 211 7.58 11.24 15.64
N SER A 212 6.92 11.88 14.66
CA SER A 212 7.37 13.13 14.06
C SER A 212 7.27 14.32 15.03
N CYS A 213 6.48 14.20 16.10
CA CYS A 213 6.41 15.16 17.18
C CYS A 213 7.66 15.06 18.06
N TYR A 214 8.44 16.14 18.12
CA TYR A 214 9.62 16.24 18.95
C TYR A 214 9.29 16.07 20.43
N TYR A 215 8.20 16.67 20.94
CA TYR A 215 7.81 16.47 22.34
C TYR A 215 7.55 15.00 22.67
N ILE A 216 6.72 14.32 21.88
CA ILE A 216 6.36 12.91 22.11
C ILE A 216 7.60 12.01 22.00
N SER A 217 8.36 12.16 20.92
CA SER A 217 9.55 11.33 20.68
C SER A 217 10.66 11.57 21.70
N SER A 218 10.94 12.83 22.08
CA SER A 218 11.96 13.15 23.08
C SER A 218 11.56 12.66 24.48
N LYS A 219 10.31 12.88 24.89
CA LYS A 219 9.79 12.40 26.18
C LYS A 219 9.83 10.87 26.26
N ALA A 220 9.35 10.19 25.22
CA ALA A 220 9.36 8.72 25.18
C ALA A 220 10.78 8.14 25.21
N ARG A 221 11.74 8.71 24.46
CA ARG A 221 13.14 8.27 24.48
C ARG A 221 13.79 8.50 25.84
N SER A 222 13.57 9.68 26.44
CA SER A 222 14.11 10.01 27.76
C SER A 222 13.56 9.06 28.82
N MET A 223 12.24 8.86 28.87
CA MET A 223 11.61 7.96 29.84
C MET A 223 12.03 6.51 29.65
N LEU A 224 12.11 6.04 28.40
CA LEU A 224 12.56 4.68 28.10
C LEU A 224 14.02 4.46 28.53
N CYS A 225 14.90 5.44 28.35
CA CYS A 225 16.28 5.36 28.86
C CYS A 225 16.32 5.16 30.38
N GLU A 226 15.54 5.95 31.12
CA GLU A 226 15.52 5.89 32.59
C GLU A 226 14.98 4.56 33.10
N VAL A 227 13.89 4.07 32.51
CA VAL A 227 13.31 2.76 32.86
C VAL A 227 14.27 1.61 32.55
N LEU A 228 15.02 1.68 31.44
CA LEU A 228 15.97 0.63 31.03
C LEU A 228 17.33 0.71 31.73
N ASN A 229 17.69 1.85 32.34
CA ASN A 229 18.99 2.10 32.94
C ASN A 229 19.49 0.95 33.87
N PRO A 230 18.63 0.34 34.73
CA PRO A 230 19.10 -0.71 35.65
C PRO A 230 19.58 -2.01 34.98
N ASN A 231 18.96 -2.42 33.86
CA ASN A 231 19.11 -3.78 33.31
C ASN A 231 19.25 -3.82 31.77
N GLY A 232 19.28 -2.67 31.08
CA GLY A 232 19.10 -2.59 29.64
C GLY A 232 20.14 -3.34 28.82
N GLU A 233 21.42 -3.35 29.22
CA GLU A 233 22.44 -4.15 28.52
C GLU A 233 22.17 -5.66 28.59
N ARG A 234 21.68 -6.14 29.75
CA ARG A 234 21.32 -7.55 29.93
C ARG A 234 20.17 -7.91 29.01
N TYR A 235 19.14 -7.07 28.96
CA TYR A 235 17.99 -7.24 28.08
C TYR A 235 18.39 -7.23 26.60
N LEU A 236 19.25 -6.31 26.18
CA LEU A 236 19.74 -6.25 24.81
C LEU A 236 20.50 -7.52 24.41
N LYS A 237 21.38 -8.02 25.28
CA LYS A 237 22.10 -9.29 25.04
C LYS A 237 21.14 -10.47 24.91
N GLN A 238 20.08 -10.50 25.72
CA GLN A 238 19.04 -11.52 25.65
C GLN A 238 18.26 -11.46 24.32
N LEU A 239 17.87 -10.27 23.87
CA LEU A 239 17.21 -10.06 22.57
C LEU A 239 18.07 -10.54 21.40
N LEU A 240 19.36 -10.18 21.42
CA LEU A 240 20.31 -10.63 20.39
C LEU A 240 20.49 -12.15 20.42
N TYR A 241 20.57 -12.77 21.60
CA TYR A 241 20.64 -14.22 21.72
C TYR A 241 19.39 -14.90 21.12
N THR A 242 18.20 -14.40 21.44
CA THR A 242 16.94 -14.89 20.89
C THR A 242 16.92 -14.79 19.36
N LEU A 243 17.29 -13.65 18.79
CA LEU A 243 17.27 -13.45 17.34
C LEU A 243 18.36 -14.22 16.57
N LYS A 244 19.46 -14.60 17.23
CA LYS A 244 20.56 -15.38 16.63
C LYS A 244 20.35 -16.90 16.66
N SER A 245 19.43 -17.41 17.47
CA SER A 245 19.30 -18.85 17.65
C SER A 245 18.82 -19.55 16.37
N PRO A 246 19.46 -20.66 15.94
CA PRO A 246 19.12 -21.37 14.70
C PRO A 246 17.77 -22.11 14.76
N SER A 247 17.15 -22.21 15.94
CA SER A 247 15.90 -22.94 16.19
C SER A 247 14.65 -22.36 15.50
N TYR A 248 14.77 -21.21 14.84
CA TYR A 248 13.62 -20.43 14.39
C TYR A 248 13.30 -20.57 12.89
N GLY A 249 13.93 -21.52 12.20
CA GLY A 249 13.79 -21.75 10.74
C GLY A 249 12.73 -22.76 10.29
N VAL A 250 12.09 -23.53 11.19
CA VAL A 250 11.14 -24.61 10.80
C VAL A 250 9.95 -24.69 11.77
N ASN A 251 8.72 -24.60 11.26
CA ASN A 251 7.44 -24.87 11.94
C ASN A 251 7.30 -24.32 13.38
N LEU A 252 7.48 -23.01 13.57
CA LEU A 252 7.24 -22.36 14.85
C LEU A 252 5.74 -22.20 15.13
N GLY A 253 5.30 -22.53 16.35
CA GLY A 253 3.97 -22.16 16.84
C GLY A 253 3.81 -20.65 16.97
N MET A 254 2.56 -20.16 16.89
CA MET A 254 2.22 -18.73 16.96
C MET A 254 2.84 -17.95 18.14
N PRO A 255 2.93 -18.49 19.38
CA PRO A 255 3.56 -17.76 20.49
C PRO A 255 5.04 -17.40 20.24
N ASN A 256 5.80 -18.32 19.62
CA ASN A 256 7.20 -18.08 19.27
C ASN A 256 7.34 -17.00 18.20
N LEU A 257 6.41 -16.96 17.25
CA LEU A 257 6.39 -15.94 16.19
C LEU A 257 6.10 -14.55 16.77
N VAL A 258 5.16 -14.44 17.70
CA VAL A 258 4.88 -13.17 18.40
C VAL A 258 6.07 -12.74 19.26
N HIS A 259 6.74 -13.68 19.92
CA HIS A 259 7.96 -13.39 20.67
C HIS A 259 9.10 -12.85 19.79
N ILE A 260 9.24 -13.34 18.56
CA ILE A 260 10.17 -12.78 17.57
C ILE A 260 9.77 -11.34 17.23
N VAL A 261 8.48 -11.07 16.98
CA VAL A 261 7.99 -9.70 16.69
C VAL A 261 8.32 -8.76 17.86
N ILE A 262 8.01 -9.17 19.09
CA ILE A 262 8.35 -8.39 20.30
C ILE A 262 9.86 -8.18 20.40
N SER A 263 10.67 -9.19 20.07
CA SER A 263 12.13 -9.09 20.12
C SER A 263 12.68 -8.11 19.07
N LEU A 264 12.11 -8.08 17.87
CA LEU A 264 12.46 -7.13 16.81
C LEU A 264 12.04 -5.70 17.17
N ILE A 265 10.83 -5.52 17.72
CA ILE A 265 10.36 -4.23 18.26
C ILE A 265 11.33 -3.76 19.35
N GLY A 266 11.64 -4.63 20.31
CA GLY A 266 12.55 -4.36 21.41
C GLY A 266 13.91 -3.90 20.92
N LEU A 267 14.53 -4.69 20.04
CA LEU A 267 15.84 -4.37 19.46
C LEU A 267 15.82 -3.00 18.75
N THR A 268 14.76 -2.72 17.99
CA THR A 268 14.58 -1.42 17.30
C THR A 268 14.50 -0.27 18.29
N CYS A 269 13.76 -0.43 19.40
CA CYS A 269 13.71 0.57 20.48
C CYS A 269 15.08 0.82 21.10
N PHE A 270 15.86 -0.23 21.40
CA PHE A 270 17.24 -0.07 21.93
C PHE A 270 18.12 0.71 20.94
N LEU A 271 18.04 0.40 19.65
CA LEU A 271 18.84 1.06 18.60
C LEU A 271 18.51 2.53 18.39
N ALA A 272 17.29 2.96 18.74
CA ALA A 272 16.87 4.36 18.68
C ALA A 272 17.42 5.22 19.85
N LEU A 273 17.98 4.58 20.89
CA LEU A 273 18.49 5.27 22.08
C LEU A 273 20.01 5.51 21.99
N PRO A 274 20.51 6.72 22.35
CA PRO A 274 21.93 7.04 22.29
C PRO A 274 22.84 6.11 23.12
N HIS A 275 22.37 5.67 24.29
CA HIS A 275 23.16 4.85 25.23
C HIS A 275 23.57 3.48 24.68
N TYR A 276 22.83 2.94 23.70
CA TYR A 276 23.08 1.60 23.16
C TYR A 276 23.72 1.61 21.77
N GLN A 277 24.20 2.78 21.30
CA GLN A 277 24.81 2.91 19.97
C GLN A 277 26.05 2.02 19.78
N GLY A 278 26.74 1.62 20.86
CA GLY A 278 27.86 0.67 20.81
C GLY A 278 27.49 -0.71 20.25
N PHE A 279 26.22 -1.11 20.31
CA PHE A 279 25.74 -2.40 19.85
C PHE A 279 25.22 -2.38 18.39
N ILE A 280 25.18 -1.21 17.73
CA ILE A 280 24.61 -1.05 16.39
C ILE A 280 25.17 -2.05 15.38
N VAL A 281 26.49 -2.29 15.36
CA VAL A 281 27.13 -3.19 14.39
C VAL A 281 26.70 -4.63 14.59
N GLU A 282 26.67 -5.10 15.84
CA GLU A 282 26.26 -6.48 16.17
C GLU A 282 24.77 -6.71 15.89
N SER A 283 23.94 -5.75 16.27
CA SER A 283 22.49 -5.77 16.01
C SER A 283 22.19 -5.74 14.51
N SER A 284 22.88 -4.91 13.73
CA SER A 284 22.71 -4.84 12.28
C SER A 284 23.08 -6.16 11.61
N LYS A 285 24.18 -6.80 12.02
CA LYS A 285 24.56 -8.13 11.53
C LYS A 285 23.49 -9.17 11.82
N THR A 286 22.93 -9.14 13.03
CA THR A 286 21.87 -10.07 13.44
C THR A 286 20.61 -9.89 12.58
N LEU A 287 20.17 -8.65 12.38
CA LEU A 287 19.01 -8.32 11.56
C LEU A 287 19.23 -8.69 10.08
N LEU A 288 20.42 -8.42 9.53
CA LEU A 288 20.81 -8.82 8.17
C LEU A 288 20.80 -10.33 8.01
N SER A 289 21.45 -11.08 8.90
CA SER A 289 21.46 -12.55 8.87
C SER A 289 20.05 -13.12 8.92
N TYR A 290 19.19 -12.54 9.76
CA TYR A 290 17.80 -12.96 9.88
C TYR A 290 17.02 -12.74 8.57
N MET A 291 17.20 -11.58 7.91
CA MET A 291 16.56 -11.30 6.62
C MET A 291 17.12 -12.17 5.48
N MET A 292 18.43 -12.38 5.44
CA MET A 292 19.08 -13.18 4.39
C MET A 292 18.72 -14.66 4.51
N GLY A 293 18.63 -15.19 5.73
CA GLY A 293 18.29 -16.58 6.01
C GLY A 293 16.82 -16.97 5.74
N ARG A 294 15.92 -15.99 5.47
CA ARG A 294 14.52 -16.29 5.11
C ARG A 294 14.40 -16.64 3.62
N SER A 295 13.74 -17.76 3.34
CA SER A 295 13.25 -18.05 1.98
C SER A 295 11.96 -17.26 1.72
N SER A 296 11.77 -16.81 0.48
CA SER A 296 10.66 -15.93 0.06
C SER A 296 9.26 -16.45 0.37
N ALA A 297 9.10 -17.76 0.57
CA ALA A 297 7.80 -18.40 0.80
C ALA A 297 7.47 -18.66 2.28
N SER A 298 8.40 -18.45 3.22
CA SER A 298 8.36 -19.25 4.46
C SER A 298 7.45 -18.77 5.58
N PHE A 299 7.14 -17.48 5.79
CA PHE A 299 6.30 -17.08 6.95
C PHE A 299 5.62 -15.70 6.80
N CYS A 300 4.53 -15.61 6.03
CA CYS A 300 3.66 -14.42 6.04
C CYS A 300 2.68 -14.48 7.23
N ILE A 301 2.88 -13.61 8.22
CA ILE A 301 2.02 -13.52 9.40
C ILE A 301 1.49 -12.09 9.54
N PRO A 302 0.24 -11.83 9.12
CA PRO A 302 -0.39 -10.55 9.37
C PRO A 302 -0.68 -10.38 10.87
N ARG A 303 -0.65 -9.13 11.35
CA ARG A 303 -0.89 -8.79 12.76
C ARG A 303 -2.24 -9.30 13.26
N SER A 304 -3.27 -9.24 12.40
CA SER A 304 -4.63 -9.73 12.67
C SER A 304 -4.70 -11.22 13.07
N ASN A 305 -3.69 -12.03 12.76
CA ASN A 305 -3.68 -13.45 13.14
C ASN A 305 -3.58 -13.64 14.66
N TYR A 306 -2.80 -12.82 15.35
CA TYR A 306 -2.54 -12.93 16.79
C TYR A 306 -3.12 -11.77 17.62
N ALA A 307 -3.27 -10.56 17.04
CA ALA A 307 -3.89 -9.42 17.70
C ALA A 307 -5.43 -9.56 17.73
N LEU A 308 -5.93 -10.35 18.70
CA LEU A 308 -7.35 -10.72 18.79
C LEU A 308 -8.30 -9.52 18.89
N HIS A 309 -7.86 -8.41 19.47
CA HIS A 309 -8.66 -7.17 19.59
C HIS A 309 -8.89 -6.47 18.25
N LEU A 310 -8.12 -6.81 17.21
CA LEU A 310 -8.31 -6.32 15.84
C LEU A 310 -9.27 -7.21 15.02
N LYS A 311 -9.60 -8.41 15.50
CA LYS A 311 -10.54 -9.29 14.80
C LYS A 311 -11.94 -8.70 14.92
N SER A 312 -12.56 -8.47 13.77
CA SER A 312 -13.95 -8.04 13.70
C SER A 312 -14.86 -9.15 14.22
N ASN A 313 -15.68 -8.85 15.22
CA ASN A 313 -16.72 -9.76 15.74
C ASN A 313 -18.07 -9.56 15.03
N LEU A 314 -18.10 -8.86 13.90
CA LEU A 314 -19.34 -8.62 13.17
C LEU A 314 -19.96 -9.95 12.72
N PRO A 315 -21.21 -10.25 13.11
CA PRO A 315 -21.87 -11.49 12.74
C PRO A 315 -22.13 -11.53 11.23
N GLY A 316 -21.64 -12.58 10.59
CA GLY A 316 -21.80 -12.83 9.15
C GLY A 316 -20.58 -12.45 8.34
N ARG A 317 -20.22 -13.31 7.39
CA ARG A 317 -19.34 -12.93 6.27
C ARG A 317 -20.06 -11.84 5.50
N ALA A 318 -19.83 -10.57 5.82
CA ALA A 318 -20.22 -9.49 4.92
C ALA A 318 -19.45 -9.76 3.62
N CYS A 319 -20.15 -10.21 2.58
CA CYS A 319 -19.51 -10.71 1.36
C CYS A 319 -18.85 -9.60 0.51
N CYS A 320 -18.74 -8.38 1.03
CA CYS A 320 -17.97 -7.27 0.48
C CYS A 320 -16.69 -6.97 1.31
N PHE A 321 -16.31 -7.86 2.23
CA PHE A 321 -15.19 -7.64 3.13
C PHE A 321 -13.86 -7.95 2.46
N PHE A 322 -13.23 -6.92 1.91
CA PHE A 322 -11.80 -6.94 1.61
C PHE A 322 -11.08 -6.41 2.85
N HIS A 323 -10.17 -7.19 3.44
CA HIS A 323 -9.25 -6.65 4.44
C HIS A 323 -8.25 -5.75 3.69
N PRO A 324 -8.32 -4.41 3.79
CA PRO A 324 -7.19 -3.61 3.33
C PRO A 324 -5.98 -4.08 4.13
N GLU A 325 -4.87 -4.36 3.44
CA GLU A 325 -3.61 -4.68 4.10
C GLU A 325 -3.27 -3.52 5.03
N GLU A 326 -3.03 -3.83 6.30
CA GLU A 326 -2.52 -2.83 7.24
C GLU A 326 -1.16 -2.30 6.74
N TRP A 327 -0.72 -1.15 7.22
CA TRP A 327 0.55 -0.57 6.76
C TRP A 327 1.72 -1.51 7.05
N GLU A 328 1.67 -2.33 8.10
CA GLU A 328 2.67 -3.37 8.37
C GLU A 328 2.73 -4.48 7.29
N GLY A 329 1.68 -4.62 6.47
CA GLY A 329 1.58 -5.63 5.41
C GLY A 329 1.28 -7.04 5.93
N LYS A 330 1.44 -8.02 5.03
CA LYS A 330 1.20 -9.45 5.30
C LYS A 330 2.30 -10.13 6.12
N ASP A 331 3.49 -9.53 6.23
CA ASP A 331 4.62 -10.08 6.98
C ASP A 331 5.15 -9.05 8.00
N VAL A 332 4.59 -9.11 9.21
CA VAL A 332 4.96 -8.22 10.31
C VAL A 332 6.40 -8.43 10.79
N ILE A 333 6.97 -9.62 10.59
CA ILE A 333 8.36 -9.92 10.96
C ILE A 333 9.31 -9.20 10.00
N LEU A 334 9.06 -9.33 8.68
CA LEU A 334 9.84 -8.60 7.67
C LEU A 334 9.77 -7.09 7.91
N PHE A 335 8.56 -6.59 8.17
CA PHE A 335 8.33 -5.18 8.47
C PHE A 335 9.19 -4.67 9.64
N HIS A 336 9.13 -5.32 10.81
CA HIS A 336 9.90 -4.87 11.97
C HIS A 336 11.41 -5.11 11.81
N ASN A 337 11.82 -6.13 11.07
CA ASN A 337 13.24 -6.35 10.75
C ASN A 337 13.80 -5.20 9.89
N LEU A 338 13.10 -4.82 8.82
CA LEU A 338 13.48 -3.70 7.95
C LEU A 338 13.45 -2.36 8.69
N TRP A 339 12.50 -2.16 9.61
CA TRP A 339 12.46 -0.97 10.45
C TRP A 339 13.69 -0.90 11.36
N GLY A 340 14.01 -2.00 12.06
CA GLY A 340 15.22 -2.10 12.89
C GLY A 340 16.51 -1.84 12.13
N LEU A 341 16.63 -2.36 10.91
CA LEU A 341 17.77 -2.10 10.02
C LEU A 341 17.84 -0.62 9.63
N SER A 342 16.70 -0.03 9.29
CA SER A 342 16.61 1.39 8.91
C SER A 342 17.04 2.31 10.06
N VAL A 343 16.58 2.03 11.29
CA VAL A 343 16.97 2.77 12.51
C VAL A 343 18.47 2.58 12.78
N SER A 344 18.99 1.36 12.67
CA SER A 344 20.42 1.07 12.83
C SER A 344 21.29 1.88 11.87
N ILE A 345 20.92 1.88 10.59
CA ILE A 345 21.64 2.63 9.56
C ILE A 345 21.50 4.13 9.81
N HIS A 346 20.31 4.61 10.19
CA HIS A 346 20.08 6.03 10.46
C HIS A 346 21.00 6.57 11.55
N HIS A 347 21.09 5.87 12.70
CA HIS A 347 21.89 6.29 13.85
C HIS A 347 23.38 5.92 13.79
N SER A 348 23.79 5.11 12.81
CA SER A 348 25.19 4.77 12.64
C SER A 348 26.02 5.96 12.16
N GLY A 349 27.17 6.22 12.81
CA GLY A 349 28.16 7.18 12.33
C GLY A 349 28.81 6.73 11.02
N SER A 350 29.52 7.62 10.31
CA SER A 350 30.10 7.30 8.99
C SER A 350 30.98 6.04 8.99
N LYS A 351 31.79 5.84 10.03
CA LYS A 351 32.64 4.63 10.17
C LYS A 351 31.82 3.36 10.39
N SER A 352 30.75 3.44 11.19
CA SER A 352 29.84 2.33 11.46
C SER A 352 28.96 2.00 10.25
N LYS A 353 28.52 3.01 9.47
CA LYS A 353 27.87 2.82 8.16
C LYS A 353 28.77 2.03 7.23
N CYS A 354 30.02 2.47 7.07
CA CYS A 354 31.01 1.73 6.30
C CYS A 354 31.22 0.32 6.86
N SER A 355 31.20 0.10 8.18
CA SER A 355 31.35 -1.23 8.77
C SER A 355 30.13 -2.15 8.60
N ILE A 356 28.91 -1.63 8.65
CA ILE A 356 27.68 -2.39 8.36
C ILE A 356 27.69 -2.79 6.88
N MET A 357 28.02 -1.83 6.01
CA MET A 357 28.07 -2.03 4.56
C MET A 357 29.27 -2.88 4.11
N ALA A 358 30.41 -2.82 4.82
CA ALA A 358 31.59 -3.66 4.59
C ALA A 358 31.47 -5.03 5.29
N GLY A 359 30.60 -5.16 6.29
CA GLY A 359 30.23 -6.43 6.91
C GLY A 359 29.50 -7.38 5.95
N LEU A 360 29.01 -6.85 4.82
CA LEU A 360 28.66 -7.61 3.62
C LEU A 360 29.98 -8.00 2.94
N GLN A 361 30.66 -9.01 3.48
CA GLN A 361 32.07 -9.33 3.18
C GLN A 361 32.35 -9.74 1.72
N THR A 362 31.34 -9.87 0.86
CA THR A 362 31.50 -10.21 -0.55
C THR A 362 30.50 -9.43 -1.41
N GLU A 363 30.91 -9.07 -2.64
CA GLU A 363 30.05 -8.41 -3.63
C GLU A 363 28.79 -9.24 -3.95
N ASN A 364 28.89 -10.58 -3.85
CA ASN A 364 27.76 -11.49 -4.03
C ASN A 364 26.68 -11.28 -2.96
N VAL A 365 27.03 -11.17 -1.68
CA VAL A 365 26.06 -10.95 -0.59
C VAL A 365 25.42 -9.56 -0.71
N ARG A 366 26.20 -8.55 -1.12
CA ARG A 366 25.69 -7.21 -1.41
C ARG A 366 24.66 -7.23 -2.54
N THR A 367 24.96 -7.92 -3.63
CA THR A 367 24.07 -8.05 -4.79
C THR A 367 22.79 -8.81 -4.42
N GLU A 368 22.93 -9.90 -3.66
CA GLU A 368 21.78 -10.68 -3.18
C GLU A 368 20.85 -9.84 -2.29
N LEU A 369 21.42 -9.05 -1.37
CA LEU A 369 20.68 -8.12 -0.54
C LEU A 369 19.93 -7.08 -1.37
N VAL A 370 20.60 -6.41 -2.31
CA VAL A 370 19.98 -5.40 -3.18
C VAL A 370 18.83 -6.02 -3.98
N ASN A 371 19.03 -7.22 -4.54
CA ASN A 371 17.98 -7.92 -5.27
C ASN A 371 16.79 -8.24 -4.38
N LYS A 372 17.00 -8.78 -3.16
CA LYS A 372 15.92 -9.04 -2.20
C LYS A 372 15.14 -7.77 -1.85
N LEU A 373 15.83 -6.65 -1.62
CA LEU A 373 15.18 -5.36 -1.31
C LEU A 373 14.40 -4.81 -2.51
N LEU A 374 14.93 -4.92 -3.73
CA LEU A 374 14.23 -4.51 -4.95
C LEU A 374 12.98 -5.36 -5.18
N GLU A 375 13.03 -6.67 -4.94
CA GLU A 375 11.85 -7.54 -5.01
C GLU A 375 10.79 -7.13 -3.98
N ILE A 376 11.17 -6.79 -2.75
CA ILE A 376 10.24 -6.25 -1.75
C ILE A 376 9.60 -4.96 -2.28
N CYS A 377 10.39 -4.05 -2.87
CA CYS A 377 9.85 -2.79 -3.40
C CYS A 377 8.91 -2.96 -4.60
N LYS A 378 9.04 -4.04 -5.39
CA LYS A 378 8.17 -4.38 -6.53
C LYS A 378 6.81 -4.95 -6.12
N ASP A 379 6.65 -5.43 -4.89
CA ASP A 379 5.38 -5.92 -4.38
C ASP A 379 4.27 -4.86 -4.58
N SER A 380 3.12 -5.28 -5.10
CA SER A 380 1.96 -4.41 -5.31
C SER A 380 1.22 -4.09 -4.02
N SER A 381 1.57 -4.73 -2.90
CA SER A 381 1.07 -4.37 -1.57
C SER A 381 1.39 -2.92 -1.21
N ASN A 382 0.45 -2.22 -0.59
CA ASN A 382 0.68 -0.86 -0.06
C ASN A 382 1.20 -0.93 1.39
N CYS A 383 2.33 -1.61 1.61
CA CYS A 383 2.88 -1.81 2.96
C CYS A 383 4.19 -1.02 3.22
N GLY A 384 4.38 -0.61 4.47
CA GLY A 384 5.55 0.08 5.00
C GLY A 384 6.86 -0.70 4.90
N ALA A 385 6.81 -2.03 4.72
CA ALA A 385 8.01 -2.81 4.43
C ALA A 385 8.72 -2.30 3.17
N ARG A 386 7.95 -1.89 2.14
CA ARG A 386 8.49 -1.30 0.90
C ARG A 386 9.22 0.01 1.17
N TRP A 387 8.70 0.85 2.05
CA TRP A 387 9.33 2.12 2.45
C TRP A 387 10.65 1.90 3.18
N PHE A 388 10.70 0.98 4.14
CA PHE A 388 11.94 0.68 4.86
C PHE A 388 12.97 -0.02 3.96
N ALA A 389 12.54 -0.94 3.09
CA ALA A 389 13.41 -1.53 2.09
C ALA A 389 14.01 -0.45 1.16
N LEU A 390 13.17 0.48 0.69
CA LEU A 390 13.64 1.59 -0.14
C LEU A 390 14.60 2.52 0.60
N TYR A 391 14.33 2.82 1.88
CA TYR A 391 15.23 3.61 2.70
C TYR A 391 16.62 2.98 2.79
N ILE A 392 16.71 1.67 3.01
CA ILE A 392 17.97 0.92 3.02
C ILE A 392 18.65 1.00 1.63
N LEU A 393 17.89 0.82 0.55
CA LEU A 393 18.36 0.93 -0.84
C LEU A 393 18.97 2.30 -1.19
N THR A 394 18.56 3.39 -0.53
CA THR A 394 19.18 4.72 -0.74
C THR A 394 20.67 4.77 -0.35
N TYR A 395 21.14 3.85 0.48
CA TYR A 395 22.57 3.68 0.82
C TYR A 395 23.31 2.80 -0.18
N PHE A 396 22.58 2.17 -1.09
CA PHE A 396 23.10 1.44 -2.26
C PHE A 396 22.89 2.22 -3.56
N SER A 397 22.66 3.54 -3.47
CA SER A 397 22.43 4.45 -4.60
C SER A 397 21.11 4.27 -5.36
N TYR A 398 20.15 3.51 -4.85
CA TYR A 398 18.83 3.36 -5.49
C TYR A 398 17.79 4.27 -4.84
N PHE A 399 17.05 5.00 -5.66
CA PHE A 399 16.01 5.94 -5.22
C PHE A 399 14.73 5.74 -6.02
N GLY A 400 13.58 5.62 -5.35
CA GLY A 400 12.27 5.42 -5.99
C GLY A 400 11.79 3.97 -5.99
N PHE A 401 10.52 3.77 -6.33
CA PHE A 401 9.88 2.45 -6.33
C PHE A 401 9.86 1.90 -7.75
N PRO A 402 10.55 0.78 -8.03
CA PRO A 402 10.44 0.11 -9.32
C PRO A 402 9.00 -0.41 -9.52
N SER A 403 8.51 -0.30 -10.75
CA SER A 403 7.21 -0.84 -11.16
C SER A 403 7.31 -1.48 -12.55
N GLU A 404 6.41 -2.40 -12.86
CA GLU A 404 6.40 -3.04 -14.18
C GLU A 404 6.18 -2.00 -15.29
N LEU A 405 5.26 -1.06 -15.09
CA LEU A 405 5.02 0.04 -16.04
C LEU A 405 6.26 0.94 -16.18
N GLY A 406 6.90 1.29 -15.06
CA GLY A 406 8.11 2.11 -15.07
C GLY A 406 9.26 1.45 -15.80
N VAL A 407 9.44 0.13 -15.68
CA VAL A 407 10.46 -0.61 -16.44
C VAL A 407 10.16 -0.57 -17.94
N LYS A 408 8.90 -0.75 -18.35
CA LYS A 408 8.46 -0.67 -19.76
C LYS A 408 8.70 0.72 -20.33
N ILE A 409 8.17 1.76 -19.67
CA ILE A 409 8.28 3.16 -20.09
C ILE A 409 9.72 3.66 -20.01
N GLY A 410 10.52 3.20 -19.04
CA GLY A 410 11.93 3.53 -18.88
C GLY A 410 12.76 3.28 -20.14
N LYS A 411 12.44 2.23 -20.90
CA LYS A 411 13.11 1.92 -22.17
C LYS A 411 12.96 3.04 -23.19
N ALA A 412 11.86 3.78 -23.16
CA ALA A 412 11.58 4.87 -24.09
C ALA A 412 12.45 6.12 -23.88
N LEU A 413 13.17 6.25 -22.75
CA LEU A 413 13.96 7.46 -22.47
C LEU A 413 15.06 7.70 -23.51
N ASN A 414 15.69 6.63 -24.00
CA ASN A 414 16.79 6.71 -24.96
C ASN A 414 16.32 6.61 -26.42
N HIS A 415 15.01 6.51 -26.64
CA HIS A 415 14.44 6.46 -27.99
C HIS A 415 13.89 7.84 -28.36
N GLU A 416 14.41 8.39 -29.45
CA GLU A 416 13.94 9.67 -29.99
C GLU A 416 12.63 9.56 -30.82
N ASP A 417 12.15 8.32 -31.03
CA ASP A 417 10.93 8.03 -31.76
C ASP A 417 9.70 8.57 -31.01
N ASN A 418 8.92 9.42 -31.66
CA ASN A 418 7.77 10.13 -31.09
C ASN A 418 8.13 11.17 -29.99
N ALA A 419 9.41 11.50 -29.80
CA ALA A 419 9.80 12.62 -28.96
C ALA A 419 9.35 13.95 -29.59
N ASP A 420 8.57 14.71 -28.83
CA ASP A 420 7.86 15.94 -29.22
C ASP A 420 8.43 17.19 -28.53
N ILE A 421 9.34 17.00 -27.55
CA ILE A 421 10.02 18.07 -26.82
C ILE A 421 11.54 17.88 -26.89
N GLU A 422 12.25 18.99 -27.07
CA GLU A 422 13.70 19.05 -26.96
C GLU A 422 14.11 19.98 -25.81
N LEU A 423 14.69 19.41 -24.75
CA LEU A 423 15.21 20.17 -23.61
C LEU A 423 16.65 20.60 -23.90
N ILE A 424 16.89 21.90 -24.06
CA ILE A 424 18.20 22.46 -24.41
C ILE A 424 18.87 23.02 -23.15
N LEU A 425 20.09 22.57 -22.86
CA LEU A 425 20.92 23.03 -21.76
C LEU A 425 21.76 24.26 -22.16
N ALA A 426 22.30 24.96 -21.16
CA ALA A 426 23.11 26.16 -21.37
C ALA A 426 24.45 25.89 -22.07
N ASP A 427 24.95 24.65 -22.00
CA ASP A 427 26.16 24.20 -22.72
C ASP A 427 25.87 23.83 -24.19
N GLY A 428 24.62 23.95 -24.63
CA GLY A 428 24.17 23.61 -25.98
C GLY A 428 23.82 22.13 -26.18
N THR A 429 24.00 21.27 -25.17
CA THR A 429 23.53 19.87 -25.25
C THR A 429 22.01 19.82 -25.11
N SER A 430 21.38 18.79 -25.69
CA SER A 430 19.93 18.63 -25.64
C SER A 430 19.49 17.20 -25.33
N PHE A 431 18.27 17.09 -24.81
CA PHE A 431 17.57 15.82 -24.58
C PHE A 431 16.24 15.82 -25.31
N CYS A 432 16.01 14.82 -26.15
CA CYS A 432 14.72 14.59 -26.78
C CYS A 432 13.85 13.76 -25.85
N VAL A 433 12.69 14.30 -25.46
CA VAL A 433 11.81 13.72 -24.43
C VAL A 433 10.35 13.77 -24.86
N HIS A 434 9.50 13.02 -24.14
CA HIS A 434 8.08 12.91 -24.40
C HIS A 434 7.28 13.81 -23.47
N GLY A 435 6.57 14.78 -24.03
CA GLY A 435 5.81 15.80 -23.32
C GLY A 435 4.73 15.22 -22.42
N VAL A 436 4.06 14.14 -22.84
CA VAL A 436 3.08 13.42 -22.02
C VAL A 436 3.69 12.94 -20.69
N LEU A 437 4.92 12.40 -20.71
CA LEU A 437 5.57 11.88 -19.51
C LEU A 437 5.98 13.03 -18.58
N LEU A 438 6.51 14.13 -19.14
CA LEU A 438 6.79 15.33 -18.37
C LEU A 438 5.51 15.92 -17.75
N MET A 439 4.43 16.01 -18.51
CA MET A 439 3.15 16.55 -18.04
C MET A 439 2.62 15.80 -16.80
N VAL A 440 2.68 14.47 -16.82
CA VAL A 440 2.17 13.66 -15.70
C VAL A 440 3.14 13.63 -14.52
N ARG A 441 4.44 13.48 -14.80
CA ARG A 441 5.42 13.09 -13.76
C ARG A 441 6.36 14.22 -13.34
N CYS A 442 6.55 15.24 -14.17
CA CYS A 442 7.42 16.40 -13.88
C CYS A 442 6.96 17.68 -14.62
N PRO A 443 5.73 18.17 -14.35
CA PRO A 443 5.14 19.27 -15.12
C PRO A 443 5.92 20.58 -15.04
N SER A 444 6.76 20.75 -14.01
CA SER A 444 7.63 21.92 -13.83
C SER A 444 8.69 22.10 -14.93
N LEU A 445 8.96 21.06 -15.73
CA LEU A 445 9.84 21.15 -16.91
C LEU A 445 9.10 21.70 -18.15
N LEU A 446 7.77 21.84 -18.08
CA LEU A 446 6.96 22.42 -19.15
C LEU A 446 6.62 23.89 -18.85
N PRO A 447 6.52 24.75 -19.88
CA PRO A 447 6.14 26.15 -19.69
C PRO A 447 4.68 26.27 -19.24
N PRO A 448 4.37 27.11 -18.23
CA PRO A 448 3.03 27.21 -17.65
C PRO A 448 1.96 27.89 -18.53
N GLU A 449 2.37 28.64 -19.57
CA GLU A 449 1.51 29.58 -20.31
C GLU A 449 1.27 29.17 -21.78
N GLN A 450 1.91 28.11 -22.29
CA GLN A 450 1.74 27.69 -23.68
C GLN A 450 0.88 26.44 -23.77
N LEU A 451 -0.32 26.59 -24.34
CA LEU A 451 -1.03 25.45 -24.94
C LEU A 451 -0.11 24.84 -26.00
N PHE A 452 0.11 23.54 -25.91
CA PHE A 452 0.65 22.78 -27.03
C PHE A 452 -0.56 22.45 -27.88
N ASP A 453 -0.92 23.35 -28.81
CA ASP A 453 -2.02 23.08 -29.73
C ASP A 453 -1.61 21.91 -30.62
N GLY A 454 -2.25 20.77 -30.38
CA GLY A 454 -2.24 19.66 -31.32
C GLY A 454 -2.91 20.11 -32.60
N ARG A 455 -2.10 20.51 -33.60
CA ARG A 455 -2.46 20.64 -35.02
C ARG A 455 -3.76 21.41 -35.29
N THR A 456 -3.66 22.67 -35.69
CA THR A 456 -4.57 23.18 -36.73
C THR A 456 -4.31 22.37 -38.00
N ILE A 457 -5.31 21.61 -38.39
CA ILE A 457 -5.38 20.85 -39.64
C ILE A 457 -5.30 21.87 -40.79
N ASP A 458 -4.13 22.01 -41.40
CA ASP A 458 -4.01 22.67 -42.70
C ASP A 458 -3.87 21.60 -43.78
N ASP A 459 -4.93 21.48 -44.59
CA ASP A 459 -4.96 20.74 -45.83
C ASP A 459 -4.03 21.42 -46.85
N SER A 460 -2.74 21.08 -46.83
CA SER A 460 -1.90 21.32 -48.01
C SER A 460 -0.87 20.22 -48.17
N SER A 461 -1.21 19.28 -49.04
CA SER A 461 -0.33 18.30 -49.66
C SER A 461 0.85 18.96 -50.37
N SER A 462 2.06 18.49 -50.07
CA SER A 462 3.09 18.03 -51.05
C SER A 462 4.50 18.24 -50.50
N ALA A 463 5.18 17.15 -50.11
CA ALA A 463 6.61 16.92 -50.34
C ALA A 463 6.99 15.58 -49.69
N ALA A 464 6.90 14.52 -50.49
CA ALA A 464 7.59 13.27 -50.20
C ALA A 464 9.11 13.51 -50.25
N ASN A 465 9.84 12.78 -49.41
CA ASN A 465 11.30 12.60 -49.38
C ASN A 465 12.10 13.51 -48.42
N ASP A 466 11.80 13.49 -47.12
CA ASP A 466 12.83 13.80 -46.10
C ASP A 466 12.43 13.37 -44.66
N SER A 467 12.17 12.07 -44.42
CA SER A 467 11.58 11.58 -43.15
C SER A 467 12.32 12.03 -41.87
N ASP A 468 13.64 12.25 -41.94
CA ASP A 468 14.45 12.71 -40.81
C ASP A 468 14.37 14.22 -40.58
N ASN A 469 14.14 15.01 -41.64
CA ASN A 469 14.02 16.46 -41.57
C ASN A 469 12.61 16.89 -41.10
N TRP A 470 11.58 16.09 -41.44
CA TRP A 470 10.20 16.30 -40.98
C TRP A 470 10.05 16.07 -39.47
N ARG A 471 10.74 15.09 -38.86
CA ARG A 471 10.65 14.81 -37.41
C ARG A 471 11.33 15.86 -36.54
N ARG A 472 12.44 16.46 -36.99
CA ARG A 472 13.10 17.58 -36.27
C ARG A 472 12.31 18.89 -36.33
N LYS A 473 11.54 19.13 -37.40
CA LYS A 473 10.87 20.42 -37.66
C LYS A 473 9.71 20.76 -36.70
N PHE A 474 9.23 19.80 -35.91
CA PHE A 474 8.06 19.96 -35.02
C PHE A 474 8.36 19.70 -33.54
N ARG A 475 9.63 19.43 -33.16
CA ARG A 475 9.99 19.32 -31.74
C ARG A 475 9.96 20.69 -31.10
N LYS A 476 9.24 20.82 -30.00
CA LYS A 476 9.20 22.08 -29.28
C LYS A 476 10.43 22.20 -28.39
N GLU A 477 11.25 23.20 -28.69
CA GLU A 477 12.44 23.52 -27.91
C GLU A 477 12.08 24.19 -26.57
N ILE A 478 12.64 23.68 -25.48
CA ILE A 478 12.56 24.28 -24.15
C ILE A 478 13.98 24.52 -23.66
N ARG A 479 14.37 25.79 -23.54
CA ARG A 479 15.68 26.16 -23.02
C ARG A 479 15.65 26.19 -21.49
N LEU A 480 16.49 25.36 -20.88
CA LEU A 480 16.61 25.24 -19.43
C LEU A 480 17.55 26.30 -18.86
N SER A 481 17.39 26.61 -17.58
CA SER A 481 18.26 27.56 -16.88
C SER A 481 19.69 27.02 -16.79
N SER A 482 20.68 27.92 -16.76
CA SER A 482 22.12 27.60 -16.59
C SER A 482 22.48 26.84 -15.31
N HIS A 483 21.57 26.78 -14.34
CA HIS A 483 21.73 26.00 -13.11
C HIS A 483 21.37 24.51 -13.26
N VAL A 484 20.87 24.09 -14.42
CA VAL A 484 20.57 22.69 -14.71
C VAL A 484 21.80 22.08 -15.38
N ASN A 485 22.36 21.07 -14.73
CA ASN A 485 23.49 20.32 -15.24
C ASN A 485 23.01 19.07 -15.99
N ARG A 486 23.80 18.63 -16.97
CA ARG A 486 23.50 17.45 -17.81
C ARG A 486 23.27 16.17 -17.01
N LEU A 487 24.22 15.80 -16.14
CA LEU A 487 24.17 14.54 -15.39
C LEU A 487 22.94 14.47 -14.47
N GLU A 488 22.65 15.55 -13.75
CA GLU A 488 21.49 15.60 -12.86
C GLU A 488 20.17 15.63 -13.63
N LEU A 489 20.12 16.24 -14.82
CA LEU A 489 18.93 16.18 -15.67
C LEU A 489 18.70 14.76 -16.20
N GLU A 490 19.75 14.07 -16.65
CA GLU A 490 19.68 12.68 -17.08
C GLU A 490 19.12 11.78 -15.98
N LYS A 491 19.65 11.89 -14.75
CA LYS A 491 19.12 11.15 -13.59
C LYS A 491 17.71 11.55 -13.18
N LEU A 492 17.34 12.82 -13.33
CA LEU A 492 15.96 13.26 -13.12
C LEU A 492 15.03 12.59 -14.13
N LEU A 493 15.42 12.54 -15.41
CA LEU A 493 14.62 11.94 -16.49
C LEU A 493 14.51 10.41 -16.34
N GLU A 494 15.59 9.72 -15.93
CA GLU A 494 15.55 8.29 -15.56
C GLU A 494 14.45 8.03 -14.51
N TYR A 495 14.39 8.84 -13.45
CA TYR A 495 13.35 8.74 -12.43
C TYR A 495 11.95 9.07 -12.96
N VAL A 496 11.82 10.08 -13.81
CA VAL A 496 10.54 10.50 -14.41
C VAL A 496 9.95 9.39 -15.28
N TYR A 497 10.78 8.70 -16.06
CA TYR A 497 10.35 7.64 -16.98
C TYR A 497 10.15 6.28 -16.31
N SER A 498 10.91 5.97 -15.26
CA SER A 498 10.88 4.63 -14.67
C SER A 498 10.36 4.55 -13.23
N GLY A 499 10.20 5.69 -12.55
CA GLY A 499 9.78 5.75 -11.15
C GLY A 499 10.90 5.43 -10.14
N TYR A 500 12.09 5.04 -10.62
CA TYR A 500 13.27 4.80 -9.81
C TYR A 500 14.55 5.24 -10.55
N VAL A 501 15.66 5.42 -9.84
CA VAL A 501 16.92 5.87 -10.43
C VAL A 501 18.10 5.41 -9.58
N GLN A 502 19.22 5.11 -10.24
CA GLN A 502 20.50 4.88 -9.58
C GLN A 502 21.37 6.14 -9.63
N VAL A 503 21.80 6.63 -8.47
CA VAL A 503 22.51 7.91 -8.33
C VAL A 503 23.74 7.74 -7.45
N GLU A 504 24.91 8.06 -8.00
CA GLU A 504 26.16 8.10 -7.26
C GLU A 504 26.15 9.19 -6.17
N GLU A 505 26.84 8.94 -5.04
CA GLU A 505 26.79 9.80 -3.85
C GLU A 505 27.12 11.27 -4.16
N ASP A 506 28.09 11.51 -5.05
CA ASP A 506 28.55 12.85 -5.43
C ASP A 506 27.46 13.67 -6.14
N SER A 507 26.52 13.00 -6.81
CA SER A 507 25.42 13.62 -7.56
C SER A 507 24.16 13.83 -6.72
N VAL A 508 24.01 13.14 -5.59
CA VAL A 508 22.79 13.16 -4.74
C VAL A 508 22.43 14.59 -4.30
N LYS A 509 23.40 15.40 -3.89
CA LYS A 509 23.13 16.76 -3.38
C LYS A 509 22.57 17.67 -4.47
N LYS A 510 23.14 17.62 -5.68
CA LYS A 510 22.73 18.47 -6.81
C LYS A 510 21.39 18.00 -7.37
N LEU A 511 21.20 16.68 -7.55
CA LEU A 511 19.93 16.11 -7.97
C LEU A 511 18.80 16.45 -6.99
N LYS A 512 19.06 16.43 -5.68
CA LYS A 512 18.08 16.83 -4.66
C LYS A 512 17.58 18.25 -4.86
N ILE A 513 18.48 19.19 -5.16
CA ILE A 513 18.12 20.60 -5.40
C ILE A 513 17.24 20.70 -6.65
N LEU A 514 17.61 19.99 -7.73
CA LEU A 514 16.84 19.96 -8.96
C LEU A 514 15.45 19.34 -8.74
N ALA A 515 15.37 18.16 -8.12
CA ALA A 515 14.11 17.48 -7.79
C ALA A 515 13.16 18.38 -6.98
N ARG A 516 13.69 19.11 -5.99
CA ARG A 516 12.91 20.08 -5.20
C ARG A 516 12.37 21.22 -6.07
N ARG A 517 13.20 21.79 -6.96
CA ARG A 517 12.77 22.85 -7.89
C ARG A 517 11.72 22.36 -8.88
N CYS A 518 11.77 21.09 -9.26
CA CYS A 518 10.78 20.47 -10.13
C CYS A 518 9.49 20.02 -9.42
N GLY A 519 9.36 20.24 -8.10
CA GLY A 519 8.18 19.81 -7.33
C GLY A 519 8.13 18.30 -7.04
N LEU A 520 9.23 17.57 -7.26
CA LEU A 520 9.33 16.14 -6.97
C LEU A 520 9.65 15.90 -5.49
N HIS A 521 8.69 16.22 -4.61
CA HIS A 521 8.87 16.16 -3.15
C HIS A 521 9.26 14.77 -2.65
N HIS A 522 8.68 13.70 -3.22
CA HIS A 522 9.03 12.31 -2.87
C HIS A 522 10.50 11.98 -3.16
N LEU A 523 10.97 12.26 -4.39
CA LEU A 523 12.37 12.04 -4.76
C LEU A 523 13.31 12.92 -3.90
N SER A 524 12.96 14.20 -3.68
CA SER A 524 13.75 15.07 -2.80
C SER A 524 13.81 14.56 -1.36
N GLY A 525 12.74 13.92 -0.86
CA GLY A 525 12.70 13.31 0.47
C GLY A 525 13.63 12.10 0.58
N LEU A 526 13.57 11.21 -0.42
CA LEU A 526 14.44 10.04 -0.54
C LEU A 526 15.92 10.41 -0.65
N LEU A 527 16.27 11.40 -1.49
CA LEU A 527 17.63 11.93 -1.61
C LEU A 527 18.11 12.65 -0.34
N SER A 528 17.18 13.03 0.55
CA SER A 528 17.52 13.55 1.88
C SER A 528 17.73 12.45 2.93
N ARG A 529 17.52 11.18 2.57
CA ARG A 529 17.57 10.01 3.47
C ARG A 529 16.81 10.24 4.77
N ARG A 530 15.61 10.81 4.66
CA ARG A 530 14.69 10.89 5.78
C ARG A 530 14.16 9.49 6.08
N ILE A 531 14.10 9.13 7.35
CA ILE A 531 13.49 7.86 7.75
C ILE A 531 12.02 7.89 7.34
N PRO A 532 11.44 6.78 6.82
CA PRO A 532 10.06 6.76 6.40
C PRO A 532 9.11 7.09 7.55
N GLU A 533 8.13 7.95 7.29
CA GLU A 533 7.06 8.23 8.23
C GLU A 533 5.98 7.15 8.15
N TRP A 534 5.43 6.77 9.31
CA TRP A 534 4.43 5.71 9.37
C TRP A 534 3.15 6.10 8.64
N ALA A 535 2.61 5.15 7.87
CA ALA A 535 1.41 5.32 7.06
C ALA A 535 1.49 6.51 6.09
N THR A 536 2.70 6.71 5.55
CA THR A 536 2.94 7.45 4.31
C THR A 536 2.48 6.62 3.12
N GLU A 537 1.69 7.21 2.23
CA GLU A 537 1.26 6.57 0.98
C GLU A 537 2.46 6.27 0.07
N ILE A 538 2.46 5.11 -0.58
CA ILE A 538 3.51 4.74 -1.53
C ILE A 538 3.18 5.42 -2.87
N PRO A 539 4.11 6.20 -3.46
CA PRO A 539 3.89 6.79 -4.77
C PRO A 539 3.69 5.71 -5.82
N SER A 540 2.54 5.71 -6.49
CA SER A 540 2.31 4.83 -7.64
C SER A 540 2.94 5.42 -8.91
N PHE A 541 3.34 4.53 -9.82
CA PHE A 541 3.67 4.89 -11.18
C PHE A 541 2.39 4.75 -12.03
N ASP A 542 1.55 5.77 -12.03
CA ASP A 542 0.29 5.83 -12.77
C ASP A 542 0.33 6.93 -13.82
N LEU A 543 0.06 6.55 -15.08
CA LEU A 543 -0.03 7.45 -16.21
C LEU A 543 -1.47 7.79 -16.60
N LYS A 544 -2.50 7.19 -15.98
CA LYS A 544 -3.92 7.49 -16.28
C LYS A 544 -4.27 8.98 -16.29
N PRO A 545 -3.65 9.88 -15.48
CA PRO A 545 -3.88 11.30 -15.61
C PRO A 545 -3.65 11.87 -17.02
N ALA A 546 -2.79 11.25 -17.84
CA ALA A 546 -2.59 11.62 -19.25
C ALA A 546 -3.83 11.42 -20.14
N LEU A 547 -4.75 10.54 -19.75
CA LEU A 547 -5.99 10.29 -20.49
C LEU A 547 -7.04 11.40 -20.26
N ARG A 548 -6.85 12.23 -19.23
CA ARG A 548 -7.76 13.34 -18.91
C ARG A 548 -7.37 14.58 -19.70
N GLN A 549 -8.35 15.44 -19.96
CA GLN A 549 -8.10 16.76 -20.52
C GLN A 549 -7.29 17.59 -19.51
N GLY A 550 -6.05 17.91 -19.88
CA GLY A 550 -5.15 18.78 -19.12
C GLY A 550 -4.96 20.14 -19.81
N ARG A 551 -4.05 20.96 -19.26
CA ARG A 551 -3.62 22.22 -19.89
C ARG A 551 -2.79 22.03 -21.15
N HIS A 552 -2.25 20.83 -21.36
CA HIS A 552 -1.48 20.47 -22.54
C HIS A 552 -2.08 19.19 -23.13
N THR A 553 -2.16 19.11 -24.46
CA THR A 553 -2.66 17.93 -25.18
C THR A 553 -1.52 17.32 -25.97
N PHE A 554 -1.07 16.13 -25.56
CA PHE A 554 0.04 15.39 -26.19
C PHE A 554 -0.42 14.11 -26.90
N TRP A 555 -1.72 13.86 -27.01
CA TRP A 555 -2.23 12.68 -27.71
C TRP A 555 -1.86 12.77 -29.20
N ASP A 556 -1.46 11.64 -29.76
CA ASP A 556 -0.90 11.53 -31.12
C ASP A 556 -1.47 10.32 -31.89
N ILE A 557 -2.34 9.54 -31.26
CA ILE A 557 -3.09 8.44 -31.88
C ILE A 557 -4.45 8.23 -31.20
N ILE A 558 -5.44 7.81 -31.99
CA ILE A 558 -6.80 7.48 -31.56
C ILE A 558 -6.99 5.97 -31.66
N LEU A 559 -7.49 5.33 -30.61
CA LEU A 559 -7.97 3.95 -30.65
C LEU A 559 -9.48 3.95 -30.84
N GLU A 560 -9.94 3.45 -31.98
CA GLU A 560 -11.36 3.32 -32.31
C GLU A 560 -11.85 1.92 -31.94
N SER A 561 -12.93 1.80 -31.15
CA SER A 561 -13.49 0.50 -30.78
C SER A 561 -14.45 -0.03 -31.85
N LYS A 562 -14.78 -1.32 -31.76
CA LYS A 562 -15.93 -1.88 -32.48
C LYS A 562 -17.20 -1.16 -32.01
N ALA A 563 -17.96 -0.62 -32.95
CA ALA A 563 -19.15 0.19 -32.65
C ALA A 563 -20.25 -0.67 -32.02
N SER A 564 -20.73 -0.26 -30.84
CA SER A 564 -21.91 -0.84 -30.18
C SER A 564 -22.91 0.22 -29.69
N GLU A 565 -22.54 1.51 -29.69
CA GLU A 565 -23.40 2.61 -29.22
C GLU A 565 -23.94 3.45 -30.37
N LEU A 566 -25.26 3.67 -30.38
CA LEU A 566 -25.98 4.40 -31.43
C LEU A 566 -25.89 5.93 -31.30
N SER A 567 -25.37 6.47 -30.19
CA SER A 567 -25.32 7.91 -29.91
C SER A 567 -24.03 8.35 -29.20
N TRP A 568 -22.88 8.14 -29.84
CA TRP A 568 -21.58 8.58 -29.31
C TRP A 568 -21.25 10.02 -29.71
N THR A 569 -20.69 10.80 -28.77
CA THR A 569 -20.12 12.13 -29.03
C THR A 569 -18.81 12.31 -28.28
N CYS A 570 -17.78 12.79 -28.96
CA CYS A 570 -16.51 13.14 -28.33
C CYS A 570 -16.41 14.65 -28.05
N SER A 571 -15.89 15.01 -26.87
CA SER A 571 -15.67 16.41 -26.50
C SER A 571 -14.38 17.01 -27.09
N ILE A 572 -13.55 16.19 -27.73
CA ILE A 572 -12.22 16.56 -28.24
C ILE A 572 -12.21 16.65 -29.77
N CYS A 573 -12.95 15.78 -30.45
CA CYS A 573 -12.96 15.72 -31.91
C CYS A 573 -14.36 15.43 -32.48
N SER A 574 -14.50 15.56 -33.79
CA SER A 574 -15.77 15.40 -34.51
C SER A 574 -16.15 13.94 -34.84
N LEU A 575 -15.40 12.95 -34.35
CA LEU A 575 -15.69 11.54 -34.62
C LEU A 575 -16.94 11.08 -33.85
N SER A 576 -17.84 10.41 -34.57
CA SER A 576 -19.13 9.89 -34.05
C SER A 576 -19.10 8.40 -33.70
N VAL A 577 -17.90 7.83 -33.58
CA VAL A 577 -17.67 6.42 -33.22
C VAL A 577 -16.96 6.34 -31.86
N PRO A 578 -17.22 5.35 -31.00
CA PRO A 578 -16.52 5.25 -29.72
C PRO A 578 -15.01 5.11 -29.87
N HIS A 579 -14.25 5.99 -29.23
CA HIS A 579 -12.79 6.03 -29.34
C HIS A 579 -12.10 6.70 -28.14
N MET A 580 -10.80 6.42 -27.98
CA MET A 580 -9.94 7.04 -26.96
C MET A 580 -8.75 7.76 -27.60
N HIS A 581 -8.46 8.96 -27.14
CA HIS A 581 -7.22 9.68 -27.46
C HIS A 581 -6.10 9.16 -26.55
N VAL A 582 -5.03 8.63 -27.14
CA VAL A 582 -3.93 8.00 -26.41
C VAL A 582 -2.57 8.43 -26.99
N HIS A 583 -1.48 7.85 -26.47
CA HIS A 583 -0.10 8.25 -26.76
C HIS A 583 0.67 7.07 -27.35
N ARG A 584 1.24 7.25 -28.55
CA ARG A 584 2.01 6.23 -29.28
C ARG A 584 3.15 5.70 -28.43
N ILE A 585 3.86 6.58 -27.71
CA ILE A 585 5.00 6.16 -26.88
C ILE A 585 4.59 5.20 -25.75
N ILE A 586 3.41 5.38 -25.16
CA ILE A 586 2.92 4.51 -24.08
C ILE A 586 2.49 3.15 -24.66
N LEU A 587 1.82 3.15 -25.81
CA LEU A 587 1.47 1.92 -26.52
C LEU A 587 2.71 1.14 -26.98
N TRP A 588 3.66 1.87 -27.59
CA TRP A 588 4.95 1.36 -28.06
C TRP A 588 5.74 0.71 -26.94
N ALA A 589 5.82 1.34 -25.76
CA ALA A 589 6.58 0.81 -24.65
C ALA A 589 5.92 -0.43 -24.00
N SER A 590 4.61 -0.60 -24.19
CA SER A 590 3.81 -1.56 -23.41
C SER A 590 3.35 -2.78 -24.20
N CYS A 591 3.51 -2.80 -25.53
CA CYS A 591 3.06 -3.87 -26.40
C CYS A 591 4.00 -4.05 -27.59
N ASP A 592 4.62 -5.23 -27.69
CA ASP A 592 5.57 -5.56 -28.75
C ASP A 592 4.93 -5.55 -30.15
N TYR A 593 3.66 -5.98 -30.26
CA TYR A 593 2.91 -5.88 -31.51
C TYR A 593 2.72 -4.42 -31.95
N LEU A 594 2.29 -3.54 -31.04
CA LEU A 594 2.11 -2.11 -31.35
C LEU A 594 3.45 -1.43 -31.59
N GLN A 595 4.50 -1.80 -30.86
CA GLN A 595 5.86 -1.35 -31.13
C GLN A 595 6.25 -1.63 -32.58
N ALA A 596 6.12 -2.88 -33.03
CA ALA A 596 6.42 -3.28 -34.39
C ALA A 596 5.52 -2.56 -35.41
N LEU A 597 4.21 -2.47 -35.15
CA LEU A 597 3.26 -1.78 -36.01
C LEU A 597 3.64 -0.31 -36.21
N LEU A 598 3.93 0.41 -35.12
CA LEU A 598 4.25 1.84 -35.13
C LEU A 598 5.63 2.13 -35.74
N GLN A 599 6.51 1.13 -35.82
CA GLN A 599 7.84 1.23 -36.44
C GLN A 599 7.92 0.62 -37.86
N SER A 600 6.86 -0.05 -38.33
CA SER A 600 6.88 -0.81 -39.58
C SER A 600 7.09 0.02 -40.86
N GLY A 601 6.86 1.33 -40.81
CA GLY A 601 6.87 2.20 -41.99
C GLY A 601 5.68 1.97 -42.95
N MET A 602 4.78 1.04 -42.63
CA MET A 602 3.56 0.77 -43.39
C MET A 602 2.52 1.89 -43.21
N GLN A 603 1.46 1.90 -44.02
CA GLN A 603 0.41 2.92 -43.94
C GLN A 603 -0.20 3.01 -42.53
N GLU A 604 -0.36 1.86 -41.87
CA GLU A 604 -0.87 1.74 -40.51
C GLU A 604 0.05 2.42 -39.48
N SER A 605 1.37 2.40 -39.71
CA SER A 605 2.33 3.08 -38.83
C SER A 605 2.17 4.60 -38.86
N GLN A 606 1.70 5.15 -39.97
CA GLN A 606 1.46 6.58 -40.17
C GLN A 606 0.01 6.98 -39.86
N SER A 607 -0.86 6.00 -39.60
CA SER A 607 -2.26 6.27 -39.27
C SER A 607 -2.38 6.98 -37.92
N GLN A 608 -3.28 7.97 -37.87
CA GLN A 608 -3.68 8.63 -36.63
C GLN A 608 -4.80 7.87 -35.90
N ILE A 609 -5.45 6.92 -36.58
CA ILE A 609 -6.55 6.12 -36.03
C ILE A 609 -6.19 4.65 -36.18
N LEU A 610 -6.21 3.92 -35.07
CA LEU A 610 -6.06 2.48 -35.02
C LEU A 610 -7.39 1.85 -34.64
N LYS A 611 -7.94 1.01 -35.52
CA LYS A 611 -9.17 0.28 -35.26
C LYS A 611 -8.87 -0.95 -34.40
N VAL A 612 -9.49 -1.02 -33.24
CA VAL A 612 -9.32 -2.11 -32.29
C VAL A 612 -10.58 -2.98 -32.29
N PRO A 613 -10.48 -4.27 -32.64
CA PRO A 613 -11.63 -5.16 -32.84
C PRO A 613 -12.27 -5.66 -31.53
N VAL A 614 -12.46 -4.78 -30.54
CA VAL A 614 -13.12 -5.07 -29.25
C VAL A 614 -14.19 -4.02 -28.95
N SER A 615 -15.13 -4.36 -28.07
CA SER A 615 -16.16 -3.43 -27.59
C SER A 615 -15.56 -2.20 -26.88
N TRP A 616 -16.35 -1.13 -26.76
CA TRP A 616 -15.95 0.10 -26.09
C TRP A 616 -15.48 -0.15 -24.64
N GLU A 617 -16.25 -0.91 -23.86
CA GLU A 617 -15.93 -1.19 -22.45
C GLU A 617 -14.65 -2.03 -22.29
N ALA A 618 -14.41 -2.97 -23.21
CA ALA A 618 -13.17 -3.73 -23.28
C ALA A 618 -11.99 -2.80 -23.61
N LEU A 619 -12.14 -1.92 -24.59
CA LEU A 619 -11.11 -0.94 -24.95
C LEU A 619 -10.73 -0.05 -23.76
N VAL A 620 -11.71 0.45 -22.99
CA VAL A 620 -11.45 1.26 -21.80
C VAL A 620 -10.62 0.50 -20.75
N LYS A 621 -10.91 -0.78 -20.52
CA LYS A 621 -10.14 -1.63 -19.60
C LYS A 621 -8.70 -1.85 -20.10
N LEU A 622 -8.53 -2.11 -21.39
CA LEU A 622 -7.21 -2.28 -22.02
C LEU A 622 -6.37 -1.00 -21.95
N VAL A 623 -6.97 0.15 -22.25
CA VAL A 623 -6.30 1.45 -22.15
C VAL A 623 -5.95 1.76 -20.70
N SER A 624 -6.82 1.46 -19.72
CA SER A 624 -6.45 1.57 -18.31
C SER A 624 -5.22 0.71 -17.97
N TRP A 625 -5.14 -0.51 -18.50
CA TRP A 625 -3.98 -1.38 -18.29
C TRP A 625 -2.69 -0.80 -18.90
N PHE A 626 -2.72 -0.25 -20.12
CA PHE A 626 -1.54 0.39 -20.72
C PHE A 626 -0.98 1.53 -19.87
N TYR A 627 -1.81 2.20 -19.08
CA TYR A 627 -1.43 3.39 -18.32
C TYR A 627 -1.18 3.13 -16.82
N SER A 628 -1.46 1.92 -16.30
CA SER A 628 -1.13 1.56 -14.91
C SER A 628 -0.57 0.16 -14.70
N SER A 629 -0.44 -0.66 -15.74
CA SER A 629 -0.16 -2.11 -15.67
C SER A 629 -1.13 -2.92 -14.81
N GLU A 630 -2.29 -2.35 -14.46
CA GLU A 630 -3.33 -3.00 -13.66
C GLU A 630 -4.59 -3.15 -14.51
N LEU A 631 -4.99 -4.39 -14.75
CA LEU A 631 -6.22 -4.69 -15.48
C LEU A 631 -7.41 -4.52 -14.51
N PRO A 632 -8.39 -3.65 -14.80
CA PRO A 632 -9.53 -3.48 -13.92
C PRO A 632 -10.29 -4.81 -13.75
N GLU A 633 -10.46 -5.27 -12.52
CA GLU A 633 -11.23 -6.48 -12.21
C GLU A 633 -12.75 -6.25 -12.34
N PRO A 634 -13.55 -7.29 -12.63
CA PRO A 634 -15.00 -7.17 -12.57
C PRO A 634 -15.47 -6.97 -11.12
N PRO A 635 -16.72 -6.51 -10.92
CA PRO A 635 -17.32 -6.49 -9.59
C PRO A 635 -17.22 -7.86 -8.92
N SER A 636 -16.89 -7.90 -7.64
CA SER A 636 -16.69 -9.13 -6.88
C SER A 636 -17.57 -9.17 -5.62
N GLY A 637 -17.61 -10.33 -4.95
CA GLY A 637 -18.32 -10.50 -3.67
C GLY A 637 -19.82 -10.27 -3.77
N CYS A 638 -20.38 -9.44 -2.89
CA CYS A 638 -21.80 -9.08 -2.87
C CYS A 638 -22.30 -8.50 -4.19
N LEU A 639 -21.51 -7.62 -4.81
CA LEU A 639 -21.90 -6.93 -6.04
C LEU A 639 -22.04 -7.93 -7.17
N TRP A 640 -21.10 -8.86 -7.27
CA TRP A 640 -21.21 -9.99 -8.21
C TRP A 640 -22.42 -10.85 -7.90
N SER A 641 -22.58 -11.35 -6.66
CA SER A 641 -23.67 -12.26 -6.32
C SER A 641 -25.06 -11.70 -6.66
N ASN A 642 -25.27 -10.40 -6.41
CA ASN A 642 -26.55 -9.71 -6.63
C ASN A 642 -26.75 -9.21 -8.07
N MET A 643 -25.72 -9.28 -8.92
CA MET A 643 -25.79 -8.89 -10.33
C MET A 643 -26.65 -9.86 -11.14
N GLY A 644 -27.43 -9.34 -12.10
CA GLY A 644 -28.27 -10.16 -12.97
C GLY A 644 -27.45 -11.06 -13.89
N THR A 645 -28.01 -12.19 -14.34
CA THR A 645 -27.31 -13.15 -15.22
C THR A 645 -26.79 -12.52 -16.52
N LYS A 646 -27.56 -11.62 -17.13
CA LYS A 646 -27.14 -10.90 -18.35
C LYS A 646 -25.96 -9.96 -18.11
N GLU A 647 -25.99 -9.24 -16.99
CA GLU A 647 -24.91 -8.33 -16.59
C GLU A 647 -23.63 -9.10 -16.26
N LYS A 648 -23.74 -10.23 -15.55
CA LYS A 648 -22.61 -11.13 -15.28
C LYS A 648 -21.99 -11.66 -16.57
N LEU A 649 -22.84 -12.13 -17.50
CA LEU A 649 -22.39 -12.61 -18.80
C LEU A 649 -21.65 -11.52 -19.55
N HIS A 650 -22.26 -10.34 -19.69
CA HIS A 650 -21.64 -9.17 -20.33
C HIS A 650 -20.27 -8.84 -19.71
N GLN A 651 -20.15 -8.82 -18.38
CA GLN A 651 -18.85 -8.60 -17.72
C GLN A 651 -17.80 -9.64 -18.12
N LEU A 652 -18.16 -10.92 -18.21
CA LEU A 652 -17.21 -11.97 -18.62
C LEU A 652 -16.87 -11.89 -20.11
N GLU A 653 -17.84 -11.58 -20.98
CA GLU A 653 -17.65 -11.42 -22.42
C GLU A 653 -16.55 -10.38 -22.73
N LEU A 654 -16.51 -9.28 -21.98
CA LEU A 654 -15.44 -8.27 -22.09
C LEU A 654 -14.04 -8.88 -21.91
N TYR A 655 -13.85 -9.78 -20.94
CA TYR A 655 -12.56 -10.43 -20.70
C TYR A 655 -12.25 -11.54 -21.71
N VAL A 656 -13.27 -12.16 -22.30
CA VAL A 656 -13.08 -13.10 -23.42
C VAL A 656 -12.58 -12.34 -24.67
N GLU A 657 -13.21 -11.21 -25.02
CA GLU A 657 -12.76 -10.31 -26.09
C GLU A 657 -11.32 -9.83 -25.85
N LEU A 658 -11.03 -9.36 -24.63
CA LEU A 658 -9.69 -8.89 -24.26
C LEU A 658 -8.65 -10.00 -24.29
N SER A 659 -8.98 -11.21 -23.84
CA SER A 659 -8.09 -12.36 -23.92
C SER A 659 -7.72 -12.68 -25.37
N TRP A 660 -8.67 -12.53 -26.31
CA TRP A 660 -8.44 -12.80 -27.72
C TRP A 660 -7.54 -11.74 -28.34
N LEU A 661 -7.85 -10.47 -28.06
CA LEU A 661 -7.01 -9.37 -28.52
C LEU A 661 -5.60 -9.45 -27.92
N ALA A 662 -5.49 -9.84 -26.65
CA ALA A 662 -4.22 -10.01 -25.96
C ALA A 662 -3.37 -11.11 -26.61
N ASP A 663 -3.98 -12.23 -27.01
CA ASP A 663 -3.29 -13.27 -27.79
C ASP A 663 -2.76 -12.70 -29.13
N PHE A 664 -3.61 -11.97 -29.85
CA PHE A 664 -3.25 -11.35 -31.13
C PHE A 664 -2.17 -10.26 -31.00
N TRP A 665 -2.18 -9.47 -29.92
CA TRP A 665 -1.21 -8.40 -29.64
C TRP A 665 -0.01 -8.87 -28.81
N LEU A 666 0.13 -10.17 -28.55
CA LEU A 666 1.23 -10.77 -27.79
C LEU A 666 1.35 -10.22 -26.36
N LEU A 667 0.21 -9.96 -25.72
CA LEU A 667 0.10 -9.47 -24.34
C LEU A 667 -0.16 -10.65 -23.38
N GLU A 668 0.84 -11.53 -23.20
CA GLU A 668 0.72 -12.77 -22.42
C GLU A 668 0.16 -12.54 -20.99
N TYR A 669 0.63 -11.49 -20.31
CA TYR A 669 0.15 -11.16 -18.97
C TYR A 669 -1.35 -10.82 -18.95
N VAL A 670 -1.82 -10.04 -19.93
CA VAL A 670 -3.23 -9.63 -20.03
C VAL A 670 -4.08 -10.84 -20.38
N GLN A 671 -3.61 -11.69 -21.31
CA GLN A 671 -4.29 -12.93 -21.68
C GLN A 671 -4.47 -13.85 -20.47
N GLU A 672 -3.41 -14.07 -19.68
CA GLU A 672 -3.47 -14.92 -18.49
C GLU A 672 -4.32 -14.29 -17.37
N ALA A 673 -4.27 -12.97 -17.18
CA ALA A 673 -5.14 -12.27 -16.24
C ALA A 673 -6.61 -12.40 -16.63
N CYS A 674 -6.95 -12.21 -17.91
CA CYS A 674 -8.30 -12.41 -18.44
C CYS A 674 -8.75 -13.86 -18.25
N PHE A 675 -7.88 -14.83 -18.54
CA PHE A 675 -8.17 -16.25 -18.32
C PHE A 675 -8.57 -16.53 -16.87
N ARG A 676 -7.77 -16.07 -15.89
CA ARG A 676 -8.07 -16.26 -14.47
C ARG A 676 -9.38 -15.58 -14.05
N ILE A 677 -9.66 -14.38 -14.55
CA ILE A 677 -10.90 -13.66 -14.26
C ILE A 677 -12.11 -14.44 -14.76
N VAL A 678 -12.07 -14.92 -16.01
CA VAL A 678 -13.15 -15.70 -16.61
C VAL A 678 -13.35 -17.01 -15.86
N ASP A 679 -12.27 -17.76 -15.60
CA ASP A 679 -12.33 -19.05 -14.91
C ASP A 679 -12.92 -18.93 -13.49
N ASN A 680 -12.49 -17.92 -12.72
CA ASN A 680 -13.06 -17.61 -11.40
C ASN A 680 -14.54 -17.20 -11.49
N GLY A 681 -14.91 -16.43 -12.53
CA GLY A 681 -16.29 -16.06 -12.81
C GLY A 681 -17.17 -17.29 -13.06
N LEU A 682 -16.69 -18.24 -13.87
CA LEU A 682 -17.40 -19.49 -14.19
C LEU A 682 -17.55 -20.42 -12.99
N CYS A 683 -16.54 -20.50 -12.12
CA CYS A 683 -16.62 -21.24 -10.85
C CYS A 683 -17.84 -20.82 -10.02
N SER A 684 -18.12 -19.51 -9.99
CA SER A 684 -19.23 -18.93 -9.22
C SER A 684 -20.60 -19.05 -9.91
N THR A 685 -20.63 -19.18 -11.24
CA THR A 685 -21.85 -19.01 -12.06
C THR A 685 -21.88 -20.00 -13.24
N ARG A 686 -21.93 -21.31 -12.94
CA ARG A 686 -21.79 -22.40 -13.93
C ARG A 686 -22.78 -22.39 -15.11
N HIS A 687 -23.94 -21.77 -14.96
CA HIS A 687 -24.92 -21.69 -16.05
C HIS A 687 -24.47 -20.73 -17.18
N LEU A 688 -23.48 -19.87 -16.94
CA LEU A 688 -22.89 -19.01 -17.98
C LEU A 688 -21.87 -19.76 -18.85
N SER A 689 -21.38 -20.92 -18.38
CA SER A 689 -20.27 -21.63 -19.01
C SER A 689 -20.57 -22.11 -20.44
N VAL A 690 -21.84 -22.39 -20.78
CA VAL A 690 -22.25 -22.77 -22.15
C VAL A 690 -22.06 -21.61 -23.13
N ARG A 691 -22.49 -20.39 -22.75
CA ARG A 691 -22.33 -19.18 -23.57
C ARG A 691 -20.86 -18.80 -23.73
N ILE A 692 -20.09 -18.86 -22.65
CA ILE A 692 -18.65 -18.57 -22.68
C ILE A 692 -17.88 -19.63 -23.49
N LEU A 693 -18.25 -20.91 -23.41
CA LEU A 693 -17.69 -21.97 -24.27
C LEU A 693 -17.90 -21.65 -25.75
N GLN A 694 -19.14 -21.31 -26.13
CA GLN A 694 -19.49 -20.95 -27.51
C GLN A 694 -18.69 -19.73 -28.00
N MET A 695 -18.63 -18.66 -27.19
CA MET A 695 -17.90 -17.45 -27.54
C MET A 695 -16.39 -17.71 -27.68
N ALA A 696 -15.79 -18.42 -26.73
CA ALA A 696 -14.36 -18.77 -26.76
C ALA A 696 -14.02 -19.62 -28.00
N ALA A 697 -14.89 -20.57 -28.35
CA ALA A 697 -14.72 -21.37 -29.56
C ALA A 697 -14.82 -20.53 -30.85
N ASN A 698 -15.79 -19.61 -30.93
CA ASN A 698 -15.94 -18.68 -32.06
C ASN A 698 -14.70 -17.79 -32.26
N LEU A 699 -13.99 -17.46 -31.17
CA LEU A 699 -12.73 -16.71 -31.19
C LEU A 699 -11.48 -17.61 -31.25
N SER A 700 -11.65 -18.92 -31.44
CA SER A 700 -10.57 -19.93 -31.47
C SER A 700 -9.70 -19.99 -30.20
N GLN A 701 -10.24 -19.58 -29.04
CA GLN A 701 -9.55 -19.58 -27.75
C GLN A 701 -9.71 -20.92 -27.02
N TRP A 702 -9.05 -21.97 -27.52
CA TRP A 702 -9.25 -23.34 -27.05
C TRP A 702 -8.95 -23.57 -25.57
N LYS A 703 -7.98 -22.85 -24.97
CA LYS A 703 -7.70 -22.91 -23.53
C LYS A 703 -8.90 -22.47 -22.69
N LEU A 704 -9.56 -21.38 -23.08
CA LEU A 704 -10.77 -20.88 -22.43
C LEU A 704 -11.97 -21.80 -22.70
N ALA A 705 -12.09 -22.31 -23.93
CA ALA A 705 -13.13 -23.27 -24.29
C ALA A 705 -13.03 -24.55 -23.43
N GLU A 706 -11.83 -25.13 -23.27
CA GLU A 706 -11.63 -26.31 -22.43
C GLU A 706 -11.94 -26.03 -20.94
N ALA A 707 -11.51 -24.88 -20.40
CA ALA A 707 -11.86 -24.47 -19.04
C ALA A 707 -13.37 -24.34 -18.85
N ALA A 708 -14.06 -23.68 -19.78
CA ALA A 708 -15.52 -23.57 -19.76
C ALA A 708 -16.21 -24.94 -19.86
N ALA A 709 -15.74 -25.83 -20.73
CA ALA A 709 -16.25 -27.20 -20.86
C ALA A 709 -16.09 -28.00 -19.55
N ASN A 710 -14.97 -27.84 -18.83
CA ASN A 710 -14.77 -28.45 -17.51
C ASN A 710 -15.77 -27.94 -16.46
N HIS A 711 -16.20 -26.67 -16.54
CA HIS A 711 -17.25 -26.14 -15.68
C HIS A 711 -18.66 -26.60 -16.06
N VAL A 712 -18.91 -26.91 -17.34
CA VAL A 712 -20.18 -27.49 -17.84
C VAL A 712 -20.28 -28.99 -17.50
N ALA A 713 -19.15 -29.70 -17.50
CA ALA A 713 -19.06 -31.16 -17.34
C ALA A 713 -19.90 -31.78 -16.21
N PRO A 714 -20.02 -31.20 -14.99
CA PRO A 714 -20.85 -31.73 -13.92
C PRO A 714 -22.36 -31.73 -14.23
N SER A 715 -22.82 -30.81 -15.09
CA SER A 715 -24.22 -30.62 -15.45
C SER A 715 -24.57 -31.19 -16.83
N TYR A 716 -23.62 -31.84 -17.51
CA TYR A 716 -23.79 -32.36 -18.88
C TYR A 716 -25.07 -33.17 -19.09
N ARG A 717 -25.40 -34.12 -18.19
CA ARG A 717 -26.62 -34.95 -18.32
C ARG A 717 -27.90 -34.13 -18.23
N GLN A 718 -27.94 -33.12 -17.37
CA GLN A 718 -29.09 -32.24 -17.18
C GLN A 718 -29.27 -31.32 -18.39
N LEU A 719 -28.19 -30.69 -18.86
CA LEU A 719 -28.22 -29.76 -19.99
C LEU A 719 -28.54 -30.46 -21.32
N ARG A 720 -28.10 -31.71 -21.49
CA ARG A 720 -28.50 -32.54 -22.63
C ARG A 720 -29.98 -32.91 -22.60
N GLN A 721 -30.59 -33.04 -21.42
CA GLN A 721 -32.02 -33.32 -21.28
C GLN A 721 -32.89 -32.07 -21.45
N SER A 722 -32.38 -30.89 -21.11
CA SER A 722 -33.08 -29.61 -21.29
C SER A 722 -32.96 -29.02 -22.70
N GLY A 723 -32.08 -29.56 -23.54
CA GLY A 723 -31.83 -29.07 -24.91
C GLY A 723 -30.92 -27.84 -24.97
N GLU A 724 -30.39 -27.38 -23.84
CA GLU A 724 -29.51 -26.19 -23.78
C GLU A 724 -28.15 -26.39 -24.46
N LEU A 725 -27.75 -27.64 -24.71
CA LEU A 725 -26.54 -27.96 -25.48
C LEU A 725 -26.77 -28.02 -26.99
N ASP A 726 -28.02 -28.01 -27.44
CA ASP A 726 -28.35 -28.14 -28.87
C ASP A 726 -27.99 -26.86 -29.66
N GLU A 727 -27.74 -25.75 -28.96
CA GLU A 727 -27.21 -24.50 -29.54
C GLU A 727 -25.69 -24.54 -29.82
N LEU A 728 -24.99 -25.59 -29.38
CA LEU A 728 -23.55 -25.77 -29.58
C LEU A 728 -23.24 -26.70 -30.77
N ASP A 729 -22.11 -26.47 -31.41
CA ASP A 729 -21.59 -27.39 -32.43
C ASP A 729 -21.25 -28.77 -31.81
N GLU A 730 -21.42 -29.84 -32.61
CA GLU A 730 -21.11 -31.23 -32.24
C GLU A 730 -19.71 -31.40 -31.60
N THR A 731 -18.72 -30.63 -32.08
CA THR A 731 -17.34 -30.63 -31.55
C THR A 731 -17.25 -30.09 -30.13
N LEU A 732 -18.05 -29.08 -29.79
CA LEU A 732 -18.12 -28.50 -28.44
C LEU A 732 -18.93 -29.40 -27.50
N ILE A 733 -20.00 -30.03 -28.00
CA ILE A 733 -20.75 -31.04 -27.25
C ILE A 733 -19.83 -32.21 -26.87
N GLU A 734 -19.01 -32.68 -27.81
CA GLU A 734 -18.04 -33.73 -27.59
C GLU A 734 -16.96 -33.33 -26.57
N MET A 735 -16.48 -32.08 -26.61
CA MET A 735 -15.55 -31.54 -25.61
C MET A 735 -16.13 -31.59 -24.19
N VAL A 736 -17.39 -31.17 -24.01
CA VAL A 736 -18.09 -31.25 -22.73
C VAL A 736 -18.29 -32.71 -22.30
N ARG A 737 -18.63 -33.60 -23.24
CA ARG A 737 -18.78 -35.04 -22.96
C ARG A 737 -17.49 -35.66 -22.46
N VAL A 738 -16.35 -35.39 -23.12
CA VAL A 738 -15.02 -35.86 -22.72
C VAL A 738 -14.66 -35.35 -21.33
N ALA A 739 -14.89 -34.07 -21.05
CA ALA A 739 -14.66 -33.50 -19.72
C ALA A 739 -15.53 -34.17 -18.64
N SER A 740 -16.80 -34.47 -18.95
CA SER A 740 -17.72 -35.18 -18.05
C SER A 740 -17.28 -36.63 -17.75
N VAL A 741 -16.74 -37.33 -18.76
CA VAL A 741 -16.17 -38.67 -18.59
C VAL A 741 -14.91 -38.63 -17.71
N ARG A 742 -13.98 -37.71 -17.97
CA ARG A 742 -12.77 -37.52 -17.14
C ARG A 742 -13.13 -37.24 -15.68
N LEU A 743 -14.11 -36.35 -15.45
CA LEU A 743 -14.60 -36.05 -14.10
C LEU A 743 -15.20 -37.28 -13.41
N SER A 744 -15.95 -38.11 -14.14
CA SER A 744 -16.56 -39.33 -13.60
C SER A 744 -15.52 -40.40 -13.24
N GLN A 745 -14.42 -40.49 -14.00
CA GLN A 745 -13.29 -41.39 -13.73
C GLN A 745 -12.49 -40.92 -12.50
N SER A 746 -12.25 -39.61 -12.35
CA SER A 746 -11.52 -39.03 -11.21
C SER A 746 -12.26 -39.08 -9.86
N ARG A 747 -13.56 -39.36 -9.86
CA ARG A 747 -14.39 -39.52 -8.64
C ARG A 747 -14.60 -40.99 -8.25
N GLY A 748 -14.13 -41.92 -9.07
CA GLY A 748 -14.22 -43.36 -8.86
C GLY A 748 -12.97 -43.98 -8.23
N GLU A 749 -11.92 -43.18 -8.00
CA GLU A 749 -10.80 -43.43 -7.10
C GLU A 749 -11.03 -42.69 -5.78
#